data_AF-A0A1D1VEP1-F1
#
_entry.id   AF-A0A1D1VEP1-F1
#
_cell.length_a   1.000
_cell.length_b   1.000
_cell.length_c   1.000
_cell.angle_alpha   90.00
_cell.angle_beta   90.00
_cell.angle_gamma   90.00
#
_symmetry.space_group_name_H-M   'P 1'
#
loop_
_entity.id
_entity.type
_entity.pdbx_description
1 polymer ?
#
loop_
_entity_poly.entity_id
_entity_poly.type
_entity_poly.pdbx_seq_one_letter_code
_entity_poly.pdbx_strand_id
1 'polypeptide(L)'
;MTMINLLSPTLSSSNQFGELIVAVWKHREFTNKDLFQIGEEIPRSDVLFITHHFPEGDLPESCLWFLSHVAAFLREKDDAVGVVAIKNPIAEKVLTERILNPILSRLDRKGNEAECRYVVICLQRIQVITGPQNLALAALLEYFFRHINESFTLLQSSVENLTVIPDDCFVWGKKWSNDDFESAEMWSLGSTYLSFQRFAHLLVWAIHQGFDTWKRVKGRVLSKFHTKFFSTLKEAGWSHVFDLVLILAGRTNDATDFPALFCDVELNNNWKSKQDCDRIALVWRGFFAVIAACQQRKLEHAGLVRKVAAEFESSAKNLLRYRSDPSLWSHAWSVVLEYLHVLPGFLTLSPSSLTTLSVLINSGVAEFFQIYVDETKQGKLLTLFSDLLDDYLKKFPNWSYALTGSDGRHHQAFLSSAFLSLLQPVKKLLLSSKTLQYPELAASICAKCTLFGCGPQAFGGVADSPTSLLQMFISSVDIPCSALAMYLSQVLPQAQIMGMLKKDETTDSNIVRSWVRSALELSAENSNVKSVTCLVKRLPELSDFDLEYLEYSSIFPTFVRRCGENLTNQPDYSSRMAYQRRCQIYFSDLHKFMLNVVRQSTSADLMDSCIANGGLVIRHCYSMLYNRSKANTTLRMVVETVLGACDNPLVSNGLRSHMSLYFGALCQLDLKLDQQAREIFSAFVRQTFLRFCSSHSVDQHPLQKAIEAEQGTRPDSCAFAIQVLCNSFMLHVALPQNATLAILFLLKLIPVVLPSVLASCLDTVFNTSVDVYLKGSDRSRTDAQQLIILSLNLLQTCQNLQLRSSFALAVREKTQSSMQSHPANLLVLLNLLADAAPELLYGITPLLSQIANGVSGSSTLYQTARAR
;
A
#
# COMPACT_ATOMS: atom_id res chain seq x y z
N MET A 1 -35.65 -42.08 -51.18
CA MET A 1 -36.32 -42.08 -52.51
C MET A 1 -37.58 -41.22 -52.55
N THR A 2 -38.27 -40.95 -51.44
CA THR A 2 -39.51 -40.16 -51.43
C THR A 2 -39.31 -38.63 -51.47
N MET A 3 -38.09 -38.12 -51.24
CA MET A 3 -37.78 -36.67 -51.28
C MET A 3 -37.35 -36.15 -52.65
N ILE A 4 -37.04 -37.02 -53.63
CA ILE A 4 -36.62 -36.62 -54.98
C ILE A 4 -37.84 -36.17 -55.83
N ASN A 5 -39.06 -36.57 -55.45
CA ASN A 5 -40.28 -36.25 -56.22
C ASN A 5 -40.93 -34.90 -55.84
N LEU A 6 -40.39 -34.16 -54.88
CA LEU A 6 -40.97 -32.88 -54.41
C LEU A 6 -40.24 -31.63 -54.92
N LEU A 7 -39.15 -31.78 -55.67
CA LEU A 7 -38.42 -30.70 -56.32
C LEU A 7 -38.53 -30.82 -57.85
N SER A 8 -39.75 -30.66 -58.39
CA SER A 8 -39.97 -30.45 -59.83
C SER A 8 -41.32 -29.76 -60.04
N PRO A 9 -41.31 -28.54 -60.61
CA PRO A 9 -41.57 -28.51 -62.05
C PRO A 9 -40.63 -27.60 -62.87
N THR A 10 -39.47 -27.17 -62.37
CA THR A 10 -38.58 -26.25 -63.11
C THR A 10 -37.23 -26.83 -63.58
N LEU A 11 -36.95 -28.12 -63.37
CA LEU A 11 -35.72 -28.76 -63.85
C LEU A 11 -36.02 -29.80 -64.95
N SER A 12 -36.60 -29.35 -66.06
CA SER A 12 -36.78 -30.17 -67.27
C SER A 12 -35.71 -29.86 -68.32
N SER A 13 -34.43 -29.95 -67.96
CA SER A 13 -33.31 -30.13 -68.91
C SER A 13 -31.98 -30.25 -68.17
N SER A 14 -31.54 -31.46 -67.80
CA SER A 14 -30.13 -31.87 -67.84
C SER A 14 -29.96 -33.28 -67.25
N ASN A 15 -29.58 -34.22 -68.11
CA ASN A 15 -29.37 -35.64 -67.81
C ASN A 15 -28.04 -35.93 -67.08
N GLN A 16 -27.40 -34.92 -66.49
CA GLN A 16 -26.03 -35.03 -65.92
C GLN A 16 -26.00 -35.05 -64.39
N PHE A 17 -27.11 -34.68 -63.73
CA PHE A 17 -27.20 -34.73 -62.26
C PHE A 17 -27.46 -36.16 -61.73
N GLY A 18 -28.11 -37.01 -62.53
CA GLY A 18 -28.33 -38.42 -62.23
C GLY A 18 -27.04 -39.25 -62.21
N GLU A 19 -26.05 -38.88 -63.01
CA GLU A 19 -24.78 -39.63 -63.11
C GLU A 19 -23.88 -39.44 -61.88
N LEU A 20 -23.92 -38.28 -61.22
CA LEU A 20 -23.18 -38.03 -59.97
C LEU A 20 -23.74 -38.87 -58.81
N ILE A 21 -25.07 -39.05 -58.77
CA ILE A 21 -25.76 -39.90 -57.79
C ILE A 21 -25.44 -41.38 -58.05
N VAL A 22 -25.41 -41.81 -59.32
CA VAL A 22 -25.06 -43.20 -59.70
C VAL A 22 -23.60 -43.54 -59.41
N ALA A 23 -22.67 -42.58 -59.55
CA ALA A 23 -21.25 -42.80 -59.21
C ALA A 23 -21.00 -43.02 -57.71
N VAL A 24 -21.74 -42.30 -56.84
CA VAL A 24 -21.68 -42.48 -55.38
C VAL A 24 -22.38 -43.77 -54.95
N TRP A 25 -23.48 -44.13 -55.62
CA TRP A 25 -24.24 -45.35 -55.32
C TRP A 25 -23.55 -46.64 -55.78
N LYS A 26 -22.89 -46.64 -56.96
CA LYS A 26 -22.14 -47.80 -57.48
C LYS A 26 -20.94 -48.20 -56.63
N HIS A 27 -20.35 -47.28 -55.86
CA HIS A 27 -19.25 -47.64 -54.96
C HIS A 27 -19.72 -48.49 -53.76
N ARG A 28 -21.01 -48.42 -53.39
CA ARG A 28 -21.61 -49.17 -52.29
C ARG A 28 -21.84 -50.65 -52.60
N GLU A 29 -22.00 -51.02 -53.88
CA GLU A 29 -22.12 -52.43 -54.29
C GLU A 29 -20.78 -53.18 -54.24
N PHE A 30 -19.64 -52.48 -54.25
CA PHE A 30 -18.32 -53.11 -54.26
C PHE A 30 -17.73 -53.41 -52.87
N THR A 31 -18.31 -52.89 -51.78
CA THR A 31 -17.82 -53.12 -50.41
C THR A 31 -18.58 -54.18 -49.63
N ASN A 32 -19.70 -54.70 -50.14
CA ASN A 32 -20.33 -55.92 -49.62
C ASN A 32 -19.75 -57.15 -50.32
N LYS A 33 -18.60 -57.63 -49.83
CA LYS A 33 -18.20 -59.02 -50.04
C LYS A 33 -19.12 -59.90 -49.21
N ASP A 34 -20.14 -60.44 -49.87
CA ASP A 34 -20.67 -61.79 -49.70
C ASP A 34 -21.93 -61.89 -50.55
N LEU A 35 -21.79 -62.30 -51.81
CA LEU A 35 -22.73 -63.11 -52.57
C LEU A 35 -22.24 -63.28 -54.02
N PHE A 36 -22.06 -64.56 -54.39
CA PHE A 36 -21.74 -65.14 -55.70
C PHE A 36 -20.25 -65.30 -56.10
N GLN A 37 -19.82 -66.57 -56.03
CA GLN A 37 -18.70 -67.13 -56.80
C GLN A 37 -19.06 -67.26 -58.29
N ILE A 38 -17.99 -67.35 -59.12
CA ILE A 38 -17.91 -67.67 -60.56
C ILE A 38 -18.08 -66.42 -61.44
N GLY A 39 -17.16 -66.00 -62.30
CA GLY A 39 -15.82 -66.43 -62.72
C GLY A 39 -15.33 -65.46 -63.81
N GLU A 40 -14.07 -65.63 -64.21
CA GLU A 40 -13.39 -64.99 -65.35
C GLU A 40 -12.78 -63.58 -65.20
N GLU A 41 -11.53 -63.51 -65.66
CA GLU A 41 -10.62 -62.38 -65.70
C GLU A 41 -11.06 -61.33 -66.72
N ILE A 42 -11.20 -60.06 -66.31
CA ILE A 42 -11.14 -58.89 -67.21
C ILE A 42 -10.36 -57.77 -66.50
N PRO A 43 -9.42 -57.09 -67.18
CA PRO A 43 -8.45 -56.20 -66.55
C PRO A 43 -8.98 -54.79 -66.26
N ARG A 44 -8.40 -54.18 -65.22
CA ARG A 44 -8.21 -52.74 -64.97
C ARG A 44 -8.76 -51.77 -66.04
N SER A 45 -9.80 -51.01 -65.69
CA SER A 45 -9.88 -49.54 -65.80
C SER A 45 -11.34 -49.09 -65.71
N ASP A 46 -11.77 -48.48 -64.60
CA ASP A 46 -13.03 -47.73 -64.58
C ASP A 46 -12.89 -46.50 -63.67
N VAL A 47 -12.17 -45.51 -64.20
CA VAL A 47 -12.30 -44.12 -63.79
C VAL A 47 -13.55 -43.59 -64.47
N LEU A 48 -14.64 -43.40 -63.71
CA LEU A 48 -15.80 -42.63 -64.18
C LEU A 48 -15.36 -41.20 -64.44
N PHE A 49 -15.21 -40.85 -65.72
CA PHE A 49 -15.09 -39.47 -66.16
C PHE A 49 -16.40 -38.74 -65.84
N ILE A 50 -16.35 -37.75 -64.95
CA ILE A 50 -17.40 -36.74 -64.85
C ILE A 50 -17.32 -35.92 -66.14
N THR A 51 -18.21 -36.20 -67.08
CA THR A 51 -18.26 -35.46 -68.35
C THR A 51 -18.70 -34.03 -68.10
N HIS A 52 -17.96 -33.13 -68.74
CA HIS A 52 -18.10 -31.69 -68.68
C HIS A 52 -19.46 -31.24 -69.23
N HIS A 53 -20.43 -30.91 -68.38
CA HIS A 53 -21.32 -29.76 -68.55
C HIS A 53 -22.16 -29.57 -67.27
N PHE A 54 -22.15 -28.35 -66.73
CA PHE A 54 -23.13 -27.90 -65.76
C PHE A 54 -23.81 -26.66 -66.38
N PRO A 55 -25.15 -26.57 -66.38
CA PRO A 55 -25.84 -25.42 -66.96
C PRO A 55 -25.51 -24.12 -66.21
N GLU A 56 -25.29 -23.05 -66.97
CA GLU A 56 -24.99 -21.70 -66.48
C GLU A 56 -26.26 -21.06 -65.89
N GLY A 57 -26.34 -21.02 -64.56
CA GLY A 57 -27.39 -20.30 -63.81
C GLY A 57 -27.66 -20.97 -62.46
N ASP A 58 -27.31 -20.31 -61.35
CA ASP A 58 -27.65 -20.64 -59.95
C ASP A 58 -27.33 -22.05 -59.39
N LEU A 59 -26.57 -22.88 -60.10
CA LEU A 59 -26.26 -24.26 -59.69
C LEU A 59 -25.33 -24.46 -58.48
N PRO A 60 -24.27 -23.66 -58.22
CA PRO A 60 -23.24 -24.03 -57.24
C PRO A 60 -23.75 -24.23 -55.81
N GLU A 61 -24.63 -23.36 -55.32
CA GLU A 61 -25.19 -23.44 -53.95
C GLU A 61 -26.09 -24.65 -53.78
N SER A 62 -26.92 -24.93 -54.79
CA SER A 62 -27.79 -26.11 -54.82
C SER A 62 -26.96 -27.40 -54.85
N CYS A 63 -25.86 -27.42 -55.60
CA CYS A 63 -24.91 -28.52 -55.61
C CYS A 63 -24.22 -28.71 -54.25
N LEU A 64 -23.77 -27.63 -53.61
CA LEU A 64 -23.14 -27.69 -52.28
C LEU A 64 -24.14 -28.15 -51.20
N TRP A 65 -25.38 -27.65 -51.24
CA TRP A 65 -26.48 -28.11 -50.38
C TRP A 65 -26.74 -29.60 -50.59
N PHE A 66 -26.87 -30.05 -51.83
CA PHE A 66 -27.17 -31.44 -52.15
C PHE A 66 -26.06 -32.37 -51.67
N LEU A 67 -24.80 -32.06 -52.01
CA LEU A 67 -23.65 -32.85 -51.58
C LEU A 67 -23.53 -32.94 -50.06
N SER A 68 -23.82 -31.85 -49.33
CA SER A 68 -23.72 -31.86 -47.86
C SER A 68 -24.84 -32.65 -47.19
N HIS A 69 -26.06 -32.69 -47.75
CA HIS A 69 -27.17 -33.48 -47.22
C HIS A 69 -27.06 -34.97 -47.60
N VAL A 70 -26.55 -35.27 -48.79
CA VAL A 70 -26.18 -36.65 -49.16
C VAL A 70 -25.09 -37.16 -48.25
N ALA A 71 -24.07 -36.34 -47.96
CA ALA A 71 -23.05 -36.68 -46.97
C ALA A 71 -23.71 -36.96 -45.61
N ALA A 72 -24.46 -36.01 -45.04
CA ALA A 72 -25.12 -36.21 -43.75
C ALA A 72 -25.97 -37.51 -43.68
N PHE A 73 -26.72 -37.83 -44.74
CA PHE A 73 -27.51 -39.07 -44.83
C PHE A 73 -26.65 -40.35 -44.86
N LEU A 74 -25.47 -40.31 -45.48
CA LEU A 74 -24.53 -41.44 -45.48
C LEU A 74 -23.93 -41.66 -44.09
N ARG A 75 -23.68 -40.59 -43.33
CA ARG A 75 -23.15 -40.66 -41.96
C ARG A 75 -24.09 -41.39 -41.00
N GLU A 76 -25.39 -41.09 -41.03
CA GLU A 76 -26.40 -41.71 -40.14
C GLU A 76 -26.56 -43.23 -40.32
N LYS A 77 -26.06 -43.80 -41.42
CA LYS A 77 -26.19 -45.24 -41.72
C LYS A 77 -24.95 -46.07 -41.41
N ASP A 78 -23.78 -45.46 -41.24
CA ASP A 78 -22.48 -46.15 -41.17
C ASP A 78 -21.81 -46.13 -39.78
N ASP A 79 -22.52 -45.75 -38.70
CA ASP A 79 -22.02 -45.82 -37.31
C ASP A 79 -21.55 -47.23 -36.88
N ALA A 80 -21.79 -48.27 -37.69
CA ALA A 80 -21.39 -49.66 -37.44
C ALA A 80 -20.12 -50.13 -38.18
N VAL A 81 -19.56 -49.39 -39.15
CA VAL A 81 -18.39 -49.85 -39.93
C VAL A 81 -17.44 -48.67 -40.17
N GLY A 82 -16.20 -48.80 -39.69
CA GLY A 82 -15.18 -47.75 -39.73
C GLY A 82 -15.06 -47.04 -41.09
N VAL A 83 -15.13 -45.71 -41.04
CA VAL A 83 -15.12 -44.79 -42.19
C VAL A 83 -13.90 -45.03 -43.09
N VAL A 84 -14.13 -45.62 -44.28
CA VAL A 84 -13.11 -45.71 -45.34
C VAL A 84 -13.10 -44.38 -46.10
N ALA A 85 -12.14 -43.51 -45.79
CA ALA A 85 -11.94 -42.25 -46.49
C ALA A 85 -11.54 -42.49 -47.96
N ILE A 86 -12.47 -42.36 -48.90
CA ILE A 86 -12.18 -42.42 -50.32
C ILE A 86 -11.57 -41.08 -50.74
N LYS A 87 -10.23 -40.96 -50.67
CA LYS A 87 -9.49 -39.81 -51.19
C LYS A 87 -9.55 -39.80 -52.73
N ASN A 88 -10.49 -39.06 -53.30
CA ASN A 88 -10.54 -38.80 -54.74
C ASN A 88 -10.06 -37.37 -55.06
N PRO A 89 -8.82 -37.18 -55.57
CA PRO A 89 -8.27 -35.85 -55.87
C PRO A 89 -9.01 -35.13 -57.00
N ILE A 90 -9.68 -35.86 -57.89
CA ILE A 90 -10.50 -35.27 -58.97
C ILE A 90 -11.78 -34.68 -58.38
N ALA A 91 -12.41 -35.37 -57.44
CA ALA A 91 -13.60 -34.88 -56.74
C ALA A 91 -13.28 -33.63 -55.90
N GLU A 92 -12.14 -33.62 -55.21
CA GLU A 92 -11.65 -32.45 -54.47
C GLU A 92 -11.46 -31.23 -55.38
N LYS A 93 -10.88 -31.44 -56.57
CA LYS A 93 -10.67 -30.39 -57.56
C LYS A 93 -11.99 -29.85 -58.12
N VAL A 94 -12.95 -30.73 -58.44
CA VAL A 94 -14.28 -30.33 -58.93
C VAL A 94 -15.06 -29.56 -57.86
N LEU A 95 -15.09 -30.06 -56.62
CA LEU A 95 -15.70 -29.38 -55.49
C LEU A 95 -15.11 -27.98 -55.28
N THR A 96 -13.80 -27.84 -55.41
CA THR A 96 -13.14 -26.55 -55.21
C THR A 96 -13.35 -25.60 -56.39
N GLU A 97 -13.03 -26.02 -57.62
CA GLU A 97 -13.00 -25.15 -58.79
C GLU A 97 -14.39 -24.82 -59.35
N ARG A 98 -15.33 -25.77 -59.32
CA ARG A 98 -16.66 -25.64 -59.96
C ARG A 98 -17.77 -25.28 -58.98
N ILE A 99 -17.61 -25.57 -57.69
CA ILE A 99 -18.64 -25.32 -56.67
C ILE A 99 -18.18 -24.23 -55.71
N LEU A 100 -17.08 -24.43 -54.99
CA LEU A 100 -16.66 -23.52 -53.93
C LEU A 100 -16.18 -22.17 -54.45
N ASN A 101 -15.27 -22.13 -55.42
CA ASN A 101 -14.71 -20.88 -55.94
C ASN A 101 -15.78 -19.92 -56.52
N PRO A 102 -16.77 -20.40 -57.31
CA PRO A 102 -17.89 -19.55 -57.73
C PRO A 102 -18.69 -18.97 -56.56
N ILE A 103 -18.97 -19.76 -55.52
CA ILE A 103 -19.71 -19.31 -54.33
C ILE A 103 -18.89 -18.27 -53.57
N LEU A 104 -17.60 -18.51 -53.33
CA LEU A 104 -16.71 -17.55 -52.65
C LEU A 104 -16.59 -16.24 -53.45
N SER A 105 -16.49 -16.31 -54.78
CA SER A 105 -16.45 -15.12 -55.65
C SER A 105 -17.73 -14.29 -55.57
N ARG A 106 -18.89 -14.94 -55.33
CA ARG A 106 -20.16 -14.27 -55.11
C ARG A 106 -20.23 -13.65 -53.71
N LEU A 107 -19.78 -14.39 -52.70
CA LEU A 107 -19.70 -13.92 -51.32
C LEU A 107 -18.81 -12.67 -51.22
N ASP A 108 -17.70 -12.61 -51.96
CA ASP A 108 -16.82 -11.42 -52.06
C ASP A 108 -17.58 -10.16 -52.52
N ARG A 109 -18.66 -10.32 -53.30
CA ARG A 109 -19.41 -9.19 -53.90
C ARG A 109 -20.64 -8.76 -53.10
N LYS A 110 -21.39 -9.73 -52.57
CA LYS A 110 -22.73 -9.52 -51.98
C LYS A 110 -23.08 -10.44 -50.81
N GLY A 111 -22.11 -11.20 -50.29
CA GLY A 111 -22.37 -12.19 -49.24
C GLY A 111 -22.78 -11.57 -47.91
N ASN A 112 -23.54 -12.33 -47.13
CA ASN A 112 -23.79 -12.04 -45.71
C ASN A 112 -23.22 -13.17 -44.83
N GLU A 113 -23.10 -12.90 -43.53
CA GLU A 113 -22.55 -13.86 -42.57
C GLU A 113 -23.30 -15.20 -42.55
N ALA A 114 -24.63 -15.20 -42.74
CA ALA A 114 -25.42 -16.42 -42.72
C ALA A 114 -25.10 -17.34 -43.91
N GLU A 115 -24.92 -16.78 -45.10
CA GLU A 115 -24.48 -17.51 -46.29
C GLU A 115 -23.06 -18.08 -46.10
N CYS A 116 -22.15 -17.30 -45.51
CA CYS A 116 -20.80 -17.76 -45.22
C CYS A 116 -20.80 -18.93 -44.21
N ARG A 117 -21.56 -18.81 -43.12
CA ARG A 117 -21.77 -19.90 -42.13
C ARG A 117 -22.30 -21.15 -42.81
N TYR A 118 -23.30 -21.01 -43.68
CA TYR A 118 -23.91 -22.12 -44.39
C TYR A 118 -22.89 -22.88 -45.26
N VAL A 119 -22.02 -22.17 -45.97
CA VAL A 119 -20.94 -22.77 -46.78
C VAL A 119 -19.97 -23.57 -45.92
N VAL A 120 -19.52 -23.02 -44.79
CA VAL A 120 -18.58 -23.70 -43.88
C VAL A 120 -19.21 -24.97 -43.29
N ILE A 121 -20.48 -24.93 -42.89
CA ILE A 121 -21.22 -26.09 -42.37
C ILE A 121 -21.35 -27.17 -43.45
N CYS A 122 -21.70 -26.79 -44.69
CA CYS A 122 -21.80 -27.75 -45.78
C CYS A 122 -20.48 -28.45 -46.06
N LEU A 123 -19.38 -27.69 -46.08
CA LEU A 123 -18.05 -28.25 -46.27
C LEU A 123 -17.63 -29.16 -45.12
N GLN A 124 -17.98 -28.83 -43.87
CA GLN A 124 -17.74 -29.72 -42.74
C GLN A 124 -18.47 -31.06 -42.91
N ARG A 125 -19.76 -31.06 -43.24
CA ARG A 125 -20.53 -32.29 -43.46
C ARG A 125 -19.94 -33.18 -44.55
N ILE A 126 -19.48 -32.58 -45.65
CA ILE A 126 -18.82 -33.29 -46.75
C ILE A 126 -17.48 -33.88 -46.26
N GLN A 127 -16.64 -33.06 -45.63
CA GLN A 127 -15.31 -33.44 -45.17
C GLN A 127 -15.32 -34.58 -44.15
N VAL A 128 -16.32 -34.64 -43.26
CA VAL A 128 -16.47 -35.72 -42.28
C VAL A 128 -16.48 -37.11 -42.93
N ILE A 129 -16.96 -37.24 -44.17
CA ILE A 129 -17.10 -38.52 -44.87
C ILE A 129 -15.99 -38.71 -45.90
N THR A 130 -15.65 -37.65 -46.63
CA THR A 130 -14.64 -37.72 -47.70
C THR A 130 -13.21 -37.59 -47.18
N GLY A 131 -13.02 -37.29 -45.89
CA GLY A 131 -11.75 -36.88 -45.32
C GLY A 131 -11.37 -35.42 -45.67
N PRO A 132 -10.20 -34.94 -45.19
CA PRO A 132 -9.78 -33.54 -45.30
C PRO A 132 -9.53 -33.12 -46.75
N GLN A 133 -10.22 -32.06 -47.19
CA GLN A 133 -10.16 -31.49 -48.55
C GLN A 133 -9.22 -30.28 -48.57
N ASN A 134 -7.94 -30.50 -48.82
CA ASN A 134 -6.88 -29.48 -48.78
C ASN A 134 -7.08 -28.31 -49.76
N LEU A 135 -7.60 -28.54 -50.97
CA LEU A 135 -7.88 -27.49 -51.95
C LEU A 135 -9.04 -26.60 -51.49
N ALA A 136 -10.11 -27.21 -50.96
CA ALA A 136 -11.26 -26.47 -50.43
C ALA A 136 -10.88 -25.67 -49.19
N LEU A 137 -10.09 -26.25 -48.28
CA LEU A 137 -9.55 -25.55 -47.10
C LEU A 137 -8.66 -24.38 -47.49
N ALA A 138 -7.88 -24.51 -48.57
CA ALA A 138 -7.04 -23.42 -49.06
C ALA A 138 -7.85 -22.27 -49.66
N ALA A 139 -8.90 -22.57 -50.43
CA ALA A 139 -9.80 -21.56 -50.97
C ALA A 139 -10.53 -20.81 -49.85
N LEU A 140 -11.01 -21.51 -48.81
CA LEU A 140 -11.58 -20.89 -47.62
C LEU A 140 -10.54 -20.05 -46.86
N LEU A 141 -9.31 -20.56 -46.69
CA LEU A 141 -8.22 -19.83 -46.05
C LEU A 141 -7.97 -18.50 -46.76
N GLU A 142 -7.84 -18.52 -48.09
CA GLU A 142 -7.64 -17.30 -48.89
C GLU A 142 -8.81 -16.34 -48.80
N TYR A 143 -10.05 -16.85 -48.78
CA TYR A 143 -11.24 -16.04 -48.55
C TYR A 143 -11.20 -15.35 -47.17
N PHE A 144 -11.08 -16.12 -46.07
CA PHE A 144 -11.09 -15.55 -44.72
C PHE A 144 -9.91 -14.62 -44.45
N PHE A 145 -8.73 -14.85 -45.05
CA PHE A 145 -7.62 -13.91 -44.92
C PHE A 145 -7.85 -12.59 -45.68
N ARG A 146 -8.59 -12.59 -46.80
CA ARG A 146 -9.00 -11.35 -47.48
C ARG A 146 -10.02 -10.57 -46.67
N HIS A 147 -10.91 -11.26 -45.97
CA HIS A 147 -12.00 -10.70 -45.16
C HIS A 147 -11.69 -10.67 -43.65
N ILE A 148 -10.41 -10.80 -43.26
CA ILE A 148 -10.02 -10.99 -41.85
C ILE A 148 -10.48 -9.84 -40.94
N ASN A 149 -10.57 -8.63 -41.50
CA ASN A 149 -10.95 -7.40 -40.80
C ASN A 149 -12.46 -7.19 -40.65
N GLU A 150 -13.30 -8.07 -41.20
CA GLU A 150 -14.74 -8.00 -41.05
C GLU A 150 -15.16 -8.54 -39.68
N SER A 151 -16.30 -8.11 -39.14
CA SER A 151 -16.78 -8.55 -37.82
C SER A 151 -17.64 -9.81 -37.85
N PHE A 152 -18.02 -10.28 -39.05
CA PHE A 152 -18.86 -11.47 -39.26
C PHE A 152 -20.14 -11.49 -38.39
N THR A 153 -20.77 -10.32 -38.19
CA THR A 153 -21.95 -10.18 -37.32
C THR A 153 -23.24 -10.61 -38.01
N LEU A 154 -24.12 -11.30 -37.28
CA LEU A 154 -25.47 -11.67 -37.74
C LEU A 154 -26.46 -10.54 -37.39
N LEU A 155 -26.97 -9.83 -38.40
CA LEU A 155 -27.91 -8.70 -38.28
C LEU A 155 -29.24 -9.02 -37.56
N GLN A 156 -29.58 -10.28 -37.33
CA GLN A 156 -30.87 -10.72 -36.76
C GLN A 156 -30.76 -11.40 -35.40
N SER A 157 -29.59 -11.33 -34.76
CA SER A 157 -29.35 -12.09 -33.52
C SER A 157 -29.17 -11.19 -32.30
N SER A 158 -29.51 -11.73 -31.11
CA SER A 158 -29.50 -11.02 -29.83
C SER A 158 -28.16 -10.33 -29.56
N VAL A 159 -28.16 -9.38 -28.61
CA VAL A 159 -26.97 -8.64 -28.13
C VAL A 159 -25.78 -9.57 -27.78
N GLU A 160 -26.05 -10.84 -27.53
CA GLU A 160 -25.09 -11.92 -27.23
C GLU A 160 -24.19 -12.33 -28.43
N ASN A 161 -24.53 -11.96 -29.67
CA ASN A 161 -23.78 -12.33 -30.88
C ASN A 161 -22.87 -11.23 -31.45
N LEU A 162 -22.67 -10.14 -30.70
CA LEU A 162 -21.55 -9.24 -30.96
C LEU A 162 -20.25 -10.01 -30.68
N THR A 163 -19.20 -9.78 -31.47
CA THR A 163 -17.86 -10.32 -31.21
C THR A 163 -17.39 -9.86 -29.83
N VAL A 164 -17.69 -10.63 -28.78
CA VAL A 164 -17.16 -10.38 -27.45
C VAL A 164 -15.72 -10.87 -27.47
N ILE A 165 -14.82 -9.95 -27.78
CA ILE A 165 -13.40 -10.12 -27.47
C ILE A 165 -13.34 -10.30 -25.96
N PRO A 166 -12.85 -11.44 -25.43
CA PRO A 166 -12.81 -11.66 -24.00
C PRO A 166 -11.96 -10.57 -23.31
N ASP A 167 -12.48 -10.02 -22.22
CA ASP A 167 -11.73 -9.03 -21.43
C ASP A 167 -10.52 -9.65 -20.74
N ASP A 168 -10.59 -10.93 -20.37
CA ASP A 168 -9.52 -11.67 -19.72
C ASP A 168 -8.77 -12.59 -20.72
N CYS A 169 -7.45 -12.43 -20.80
CA CYS A 169 -6.58 -13.20 -21.70
C CYS A 169 -6.55 -14.71 -21.39
N PHE A 170 -6.69 -15.12 -20.13
CA PHE A 170 -6.75 -16.53 -19.73
C PHE A 170 -8.10 -17.14 -20.09
N VAL A 171 -9.19 -16.38 -20.01
CA VAL A 171 -10.50 -16.81 -20.54
C VAL A 171 -10.43 -16.96 -22.06
N TRP A 172 -9.76 -16.04 -22.75
CA TRP A 172 -9.54 -16.13 -24.19
C TRP A 172 -8.75 -17.39 -24.58
N GLY A 173 -7.68 -17.70 -23.85
CA GLY A 173 -6.94 -18.95 -24.06
C GLY A 173 -7.78 -20.21 -23.79
N LYS A 174 -8.59 -20.20 -22.72
CA LYS A 174 -9.46 -21.33 -22.36
C LYS A 174 -10.59 -21.58 -23.35
N LYS A 175 -11.13 -20.53 -24.00
CA LYS A 175 -12.19 -20.63 -25.02
C LYS A 175 -11.90 -21.70 -26.07
N TRP A 176 -10.63 -21.88 -26.41
CA TRP A 176 -10.18 -22.79 -27.46
C TRP A 176 -9.49 -24.06 -26.94
N SER A 177 -9.38 -24.20 -25.61
CA SER A 177 -8.74 -25.32 -24.93
C SER A 177 -9.70 -26.45 -24.53
N ASN A 178 -11.01 -26.21 -24.47
CA ASN A 178 -12.00 -27.23 -24.05
C ASN A 178 -12.09 -28.37 -25.07
N ASP A 179 -12.16 -29.62 -24.58
CA ASP A 179 -12.19 -30.85 -25.38
C ASP A 179 -13.47 -31.08 -26.21
N ASP A 180 -14.50 -30.24 -26.06
CA ASP A 180 -15.84 -30.36 -26.70
C ASP A 180 -15.87 -30.01 -28.21
N PHE A 181 -14.83 -30.38 -28.96
CA PHE A 181 -14.66 -30.12 -30.40
C PHE A 181 -15.69 -30.85 -31.28
N GLU A 182 -16.43 -31.79 -30.69
CA GLU A 182 -17.40 -32.66 -31.36
C GLU A 182 -18.84 -32.42 -30.91
N SER A 183 -19.12 -31.37 -30.12
CA SER A 183 -20.50 -31.07 -29.73
C SER A 183 -21.37 -30.80 -30.96
N ALA A 184 -22.50 -31.53 -31.07
CA ALA A 184 -23.45 -31.37 -32.16
C ALA A 184 -24.01 -29.93 -32.24
N GLU A 185 -24.01 -29.21 -31.11
CA GLU A 185 -24.40 -27.81 -31.01
C GLU A 185 -23.50 -26.87 -31.82
N MET A 186 -22.17 -27.08 -31.85
CA MET A 186 -21.24 -26.19 -32.55
C MET A 186 -21.54 -26.11 -34.05
N TRP A 187 -21.88 -27.25 -34.66
CA TRP A 187 -22.19 -27.37 -36.09
C TRP A 187 -23.67 -27.10 -36.42
N SER A 188 -24.50 -26.86 -35.40
CA SER A 188 -25.89 -26.47 -35.60
C SER A 188 -25.97 -25.08 -36.24
N LEU A 189 -27.00 -24.87 -37.07
CA LEU A 189 -27.32 -23.55 -37.64
C LEU A 189 -27.72 -22.52 -36.57
N GLY A 190 -28.18 -22.98 -35.40
CA GLY A 190 -28.58 -22.14 -34.26
C GLY A 190 -27.42 -21.72 -33.33
N SER A 191 -26.19 -22.18 -33.58
CA SER A 191 -25.05 -21.87 -32.71
C SER A 191 -24.54 -20.44 -32.87
N THR A 192 -24.04 -19.86 -31.77
CA THR A 192 -23.56 -18.48 -31.68
C THR A 192 -22.23 -18.25 -32.42
N TYR A 193 -21.48 -19.32 -32.75
CA TYR A 193 -20.17 -19.24 -33.41
C TYR A 193 -20.21 -18.59 -34.80
N LEU A 194 -19.28 -17.65 -35.03
CA LEU A 194 -19.08 -16.93 -36.29
C LEU A 194 -18.51 -17.82 -37.40
N SER A 195 -18.71 -17.43 -38.65
CA SER A 195 -18.20 -18.15 -39.84
C SER A 195 -16.70 -18.37 -39.78
N PHE A 196 -15.93 -17.36 -39.36
CA PHE A 196 -14.48 -17.46 -39.16
C PHE A 196 -14.11 -18.50 -38.09
N GLN A 197 -14.80 -18.48 -36.95
CA GLN A 197 -14.57 -19.42 -35.85
C GLN A 197 -14.87 -20.86 -36.28
N ARG A 198 -15.98 -21.07 -36.99
CA ARG A 198 -16.35 -22.37 -37.58
C ARG A 198 -15.33 -22.83 -38.61
N PHE A 199 -14.79 -21.92 -39.41
CA PHE A 199 -13.71 -22.22 -40.34
C PHE A 199 -12.44 -22.65 -39.61
N ALA A 200 -12.02 -21.92 -38.58
CA ALA A 200 -10.86 -22.28 -37.77
C ALA A 200 -11.04 -23.66 -37.11
N HIS A 201 -12.25 -23.98 -36.66
CA HIS A 201 -12.61 -25.33 -36.19
C HIS A 201 -12.48 -26.38 -37.29
N LEU A 202 -13.05 -26.13 -38.47
CA LEU A 202 -12.98 -27.03 -39.62
C LEU A 202 -11.51 -27.30 -40.01
N LEU A 203 -10.66 -26.27 -39.94
CA LEU A 203 -9.24 -26.35 -40.23
C LEU A 203 -8.52 -27.28 -39.25
N VAL A 204 -8.76 -27.14 -37.95
CA VAL A 204 -8.14 -28.01 -36.94
C VAL A 204 -8.65 -29.44 -37.01
N TRP A 205 -9.95 -29.64 -37.23
CA TRP A 205 -10.49 -30.98 -37.46
C TRP A 205 -9.78 -31.66 -38.63
N ALA A 206 -9.61 -30.94 -39.75
CA ALA A 206 -8.91 -31.48 -40.92
C ALA A 206 -7.43 -31.78 -40.66
N ILE A 207 -6.77 -30.99 -39.80
CA ILE A 207 -5.39 -31.24 -39.35
C ILE A 207 -5.30 -32.53 -38.52
N HIS A 208 -6.24 -32.78 -37.62
CA HIS A 208 -6.27 -34.02 -36.81
C HIS A 208 -6.49 -35.27 -37.64
N GLN A 209 -7.34 -35.19 -38.67
CA GLN A 209 -7.66 -36.33 -39.53
C GLN A 209 -6.57 -36.64 -40.58
N GLY A 210 -5.57 -35.77 -40.78
CA GLY A 210 -4.59 -35.92 -41.85
C GLY A 210 -3.19 -35.40 -41.53
N PHE A 211 -2.22 -36.31 -41.37
CA PHE A 211 -0.82 -35.97 -41.04
C PHE A 211 -0.14 -35.03 -42.06
N ASP A 212 -0.50 -35.12 -43.35
CA ASP A 212 0.05 -34.24 -44.41
C ASP A 212 -0.77 -32.96 -44.64
N THR A 213 -2.01 -32.88 -44.14
CA THR A 213 -2.88 -31.71 -44.29
C THR A 213 -2.28 -30.50 -43.58
N TRP A 214 -1.77 -30.70 -42.37
CA TRP A 214 -1.05 -29.65 -41.64
C TRP A 214 0.18 -29.16 -42.39
N LYS A 215 1.05 -30.05 -42.89
CA LYS A 215 2.26 -29.65 -43.64
C LYS A 215 1.93 -28.77 -44.85
N ARG A 216 0.84 -29.06 -45.56
CA ARG A 216 0.40 -28.31 -46.76
C ARG A 216 -0.24 -26.97 -46.42
N VAL A 217 -1.05 -26.92 -45.36
CA VAL A 217 -1.74 -25.70 -44.92
C VAL A 217 -0.81 -24.76 -44.18
N LYS A 218 0.10 -25.29 -43.35
CA LYS A 218 1.06 -24.55 -42.53
C LYS A 218 1.81 -23.51 -43.35
N GLY A 219 2.49 -23.91 -44.43
CA GLY A 219 3.23 -22.96 -45.28
C GLY A 219 2.38 -21.81 -45.83
N ARG A 220 1.10 -22.08 -46.14
CA ARG A 220 0.15 -21.05 -46.59
C ARG A 220 -0.23 -20.09 -45.49
N VAL A 221 -0.55 -20.59 -44.28
CA VAL A 221 -0.84 -19.75 -43.10
C VAL A 221 0.38 -18.88 -42.76
N LEU A 222 1.56 -19.49 -42.61
CA LEU A 222 2.79 -18.76 -42.26
C LEU A 222 3.13 -17.68 -43.29
N SER A 223 2.95 -17.95 -44.59
CA SER A 223 3.21 -16.97 -45.67
C SER A 223 2.33 -15.71 -45.61
N LYS A 224 1.18 -15.76 -44.92
CA LYS A 224 0.31 -14.59 -44.74
C LYS A 224 0.77 -13.68 -43.61
N PHE A 225 1.48 -14.22 -42.62
CA PHE A 225 1.96 -13.47 -41.46
C PHE A 225 3.29 -12.76 -41.76
N HIS A 226 3.18 -11.55 -42.29
CA HIS A 226 4.29 -10.64 -42.55
C HIS A 226 3.97 -9.25 -42.02
N THR A 227 4.97 -8.40 -41.78
CA THR A 227 4.79 -7.09 -41.13
C THR A 227 3.72 -6.21 -41.79
N LYS A 228 3.64 -6.22 -43.13
CA LYS A 228 2.61 -5.49 -43.88
C LYS A 228 1.18 -6.03 -43.66
N PHE A 229 1.01 -7.33 -43.44
CA PHE A 229 -0.29 -7.89 -43.09
C PHE A 229 -0.75 -7.37 -41.73
N PHE A 230 0.09 -7.49 -40.70
CA PHE A 230 -0.23 -7.05 -39.35
C PHE A 230 -0.53 -5.54 -39.25
N SER A 231 0.17 -4.71 -40.01
CA SER A 231 -0.09 -3.26 -40.03
C SER A 231 -1.44 -2.87 -40.66
N THR A 232 -2.06 -3.76 -41.44
CA THR A 232 -3.38 -3.56 -42.05
C THR A 232 -4.55 -4.07 -41.20
N LEU A 233 -4.27 -4.73 -40.07
CA LEU A 233 -5.31 -5.32 -39.23
C LEU A 233 -6.04 -4.28 -38.38
N LYS A 234 -7.37 -4.39 -38.39
CA LYS A 234 -8.29 -3.73 -37.44
C LYS A 234 -8.48 -4.62 -36.21
N GLU A 235 -9.22 -4.14 -35.20
CA GLU A 235 -9.50 -4.90 -33.97
C GLU A 235 -10.10 -6.29 -34.23
N ALA A 236 -11.11 -6.38 -35.10
CA ALA A 236 -11.69 -7.67 -35.50
C ALA A 236 -10.65 -8.60 -36.14
N GLY A 237 -9.79 -8.06 -37.01
CA GLY A 237 -8.71 -8.82 -37.65
C GLY A 237 -7.67 -9.35 -36.65
N TRP A 238 -7.27 -8.54 -35.68
CA TRP A 238 -6.41 -8.99 -34.59
C TRP A 238 -7.07 -10.11 -33.77
N SER A 239 -8.34 -9.94 -33.41
CA SER A 239 -9.10 -10.96 -32.68
C SER A 239 -9.16 -12.28 -33.44
N HIS A 240 -9.43 -12.25 -34.74
CA HIS A 240 -9.45 -13.43 -35.60
C HIS A 240 -8.08 -14.11 -35.72
N VAL A 241 -7.00 -13.34 -35.87
CA VAL A 241 -5.65 -13.90 -35.90
C VAL A 241 -5.31 -14.58 -34.58
N PHE A 242 -5.65 -13.98 -33.44
CA PHE A 242 -5.43 -14.60 -32.13
C PHE A 242 -6.31 -15.85 -31.93
N ASP A 243 -7.59 -15.81 -32.29
CA ASP A 243 -8.47 -16.99 -32.25
C ASP A 243 -7.85 -18.14 -33.07
N LEU A 244 -7.40 -17.87 -34.31
CA LEU A 244 -6.76 -18.87 -35.15
C LEU A 244 -5.49 -19.44 -34.52
N VAL A 245 -4.59 -18.59 -34.00
CA VAL A 245 -3.35 -19.06 -33.36
C VAL A 245 -3.65 -19.84 -32.09
N LEU A 246 -4.55 -19.37 -31.22
CA LEU A 246 -4.92 -20.07 -29.98
C LEU A 246 -5.49 -21.46 -30.27
N ILE A 247 -6.35 -21.57 -31.28
CA ILE A 247 -6.90 -22.85 -31.75
C ILE A 247 -5.78 -23.78 -32.25
N LEU A 248 -4.86 -23.26 -33.07
CA LEU A 248 -3.76 -24.04 -33.60
C LEU A 248 -2.75 -24.45 -32.52
N ALA A 249 -2.36 -23.53 -31.64
CA ALA A 249 -1.46 -23.78 -30.51
C ALA A 249 -2.10 -24.74 -29.50
N GLY A 250 -3.42 -24.64 -29.28
CA GLY A 250 -4.19 -25.52 -28.41
C GLY A 250 -4.29 -26.96 -28.90
N ARG A 251 -4.24 -27.21 -30.22
CA ARG A 251 -4.63 -28.51 -30.80
C ARG A 251 -3.61 -29.19 -31.71
N THR A 252 -2.57 -28.49 -32.18
CA THR A 252 -1.51 -29.14 -32.97
C THR A 252 -0.39 -29.63 -32.04
N ASN A 253 0.11 -30.84 -32.27
CA ASN A 253 1.29 -31.38 -31.55
C ASN A 253 2.61 -31.02 -32.24
N ASP A 254 2.54 -30.23 -33.32
CA ASP A 254 3.72 -29.76 -34.01
C ASP A 254 4.42 -28.73 -33.11
N ALA A 255 5.73 -28.88 -32.95
CA ALA A 255 6.61 -27.92 -32.26
C ALA A 255 6.77 -26.63 -33.07
N THR A 256 5.77 -26.27 -33.87
CA THR A 256 5.74 -25.02 -34.61
C THR A 256 5.92 -23.89 -33.60
N ASP A 257 6.90 -23.06 -33.87
CA ASP A 257 7.16 -21.86 -33.11
C ASP A 257 6.06 -20.82 -33.44
N PHE A 258 4.83 -21.09 -32.99
CA PHE A 258 3.72 -20.13 -33.05
C PHE A 258 4.11 -18.78 -32.43
N PRO A 259 4.94 -18.74 -31.37
CA PRO A 259 5.58 -17.52 -30.88
C PRO A 259 6.43 -16.78 -31.93
N ALA A 260 7.22 -17.48 -32.75
CA ALA A 260 7.99 -16.87 -33.83
C ALA A 260 7.14 -16.11 -34.85
N LEU A 261 5.87 -16.46 -35.04
CA LEU A 261 4.96 -15.72 -35.93
C LEU A 261 4.74 -14.27 -35.50
N PHE A 262 4.91 -14.00 -34.22
CA PHE A 262 4.68 -12.69 -33.62
C PHE A 262 5.98 -11.97 -33.26
N CYS A 263 7.14 -12.63 -33.37
CA CYS A 263 8.44 -12.01 -33.08
C CYS A 263 8.74 -10.82 -34.00
N ASP A 264 8.33 -10.90 -35.27
CA ASP A 264 8.56 -9.85 -36.28
C ASP A 264 7.41 -8.82 -36.35
N VAL A 265 6.43 -8.92 -35.44
CA VAL A 265 5.36 -7.93 -35.34
C VAL A 265 5.90 -6.69 -34.64
N GLU A 266 5.94 -5.58 -35.38
CA GLU A 266 6.21 -4.27 -34.83
C GLU A 266 4.93 -3.68 -34.24
N LEU A 267 4.91 -3.53 -32.92
CA LEU A 267 3.94 -2.69 -32.26
C LEU A 267 4.38 -1.24 -32.48
N ASN A 268 3.59 -0.46 -33.21
CA ASN A 268 3.95 0.92 -33.51
C ASN A 268 4.06 1.73 -32.20
N ASN A 269 5.29 2.03 -31.77
CA ASN A 269 5.62 2.66 -30.48
C ASN A 269 5.18 4.14 -30.35
N ASN A 270 4.36 4.61 -31.30
CA ASN A 270 3.76 5.94 -31.30
C ASN A 270 2.26 5.81 -31.11
N TRP A 271 1.82 5.88 -29.85
CA TRP A 271 0.42 5.83 -29.45
C TRP A 271 -0.17 7.21 -29.74
N LYS A 272 -0.60 7.44 -30.99
CA LYS A 272 -0.99 8.79 -31.46
C LYS A 272 -2.46 9.11 -31.19
N SER A 273 -3.26 8.11 -30.87
CA SER A 273 -4.71 8.24 -30.68
C SER A 273 -5.23 7.24 -29.66
N LYS A 274 -6.45 7.47 -29.16
CA LYS A 274 -7.18 6.51 -28.33
C LYS A 274 -7.31 5.14 -29.01
N GLN A 275 -7.65 5.13 -30.30
CA GLN A 275 -7.82 3.90 -31.08
C GLN A 275 -6.52 3.09 -31.17
N ASP A 276 -5.37 3.77 -31.21
CA ASP A 276 -4.07 3.09 -31.15
C ASP A 276 -3.86 2.40 -29.79
N CYS A 277 -4.23 3.05 -28.69
CA CYS A 277 -4.16 2.46 -27.34
C CYS A 277 -5.08 1.24 -27.20
N ASP A 278 -6.34 1.36 -27.62
CA ASP A 278 -7.34 0.27 -27.54
C ASP A 278 -6.88 -0.95 -28.35
N ARG A 279 -6.35 -0.72 -29.57
CA ARG A 279 -5.74 -1.76 -30.39
C ARG A 279 -4.55 -2.40 -29.67
N ILE A 280 -3.65 -1.63 -29.09
CA ILE A 280 -2.46 -2.17 -28.42
C ILE A 280 -2.86 -3.01 -27.20
N ALA A 281 -3.79 -2.54 -26.36
CA ALA A 281 -4.32 -3.32 -25.24
C ALA A 281 -4.90 -4.67 -25.72
N LEU A 282 -5.64 -4.68 -26.84
CA LEU A 282 -6.11 -5.90 -27.47
C LEU A 282 -4.96 -6.85 -27.87
N VAL A 283 -3.94 -6.32 -28.55
CA VAL A 283 -2.80 -7.15 -28.99
C VAL A 283 -2.04 -7.74 -27.79
N TRP A 284 -1.93 -7.00 -26.69
CA TRP A 284 -1.27 -7.48 -25.48
C TRP A 284 -2.05 -8.61 -24.83
N ARG A 285 -3.37 -8.46 -24.68
CA ARG A 285 -4.25 -9.56 -24.23
C ARG A 285 -4.09 -10.80 -25.11
N GLY A 286 -4.06 -10.63 -26.43
CA GLY A 286 -3.85 -11.74 -27.36
C GLY A 286 -2.49 -12.43 -27.19
N PHE A 287 -1.39 -11.66 -27.08
CA PHE A 287 -0.07 -12.23 -26.81
C PHE A 287 -0.02 -13.00 -25.50
N PHE A 288 -0.61 -12.47 -24.43
CA PHE A 288 -0.68 -13.17 -23.16
C PHE A 288 -1.51 -14.44 -23.22
N ALA A 289 -2.64 -14.43 -23.93
CA ALA A 289 -3.44 -15.61 -24.16
C ALA A 289 -2.62 -16.71 -24.87
N VAL A 290 -1.85 -16.33 -25.90
CA VAL A 290 -0.96 -17.26 -26.63
C VAL A 290 0.14 -17.79 -25.73
N ILE A 291 0.82 -16.94 -24.97
CA ILE A 291 1.85 -17.35 -24.00
C ILE A 291 1.26 -18.34 -22.98
N ALA A 292 0.09 -18.03 -22.41
CA ALA A 292 -0.59 -18.89 -21.44
C ALA A 292 -0.97 -20.25 -22.04
N ALA A 293 -1.49 -20.28 -23.27
CA ALA A 293 -1.84 -21.51 -23.98
C ALA A 293 -0.60 -22.36 -24.30
N CYS A 294 0.46 -21.75 -24.83
CA CYS A 294 1.75 -22.42 -25.07
C CYS A 294 2.32 -23.01 -23.78
N GLN A 295 2.25 -22.26 -22.69
CA GLN A 295 2.72 -22.67 -21.37
C GLN A 295 1.96 -23.90 -20.84
N GLN A 296 0.63 -23.90 -20.89
CA GLN A 296 -0.19 -25.06 -20.47
C GLN A 296 0.16 -26.33 -21.26
N ARG A 297 0.49 -26.18 -22.55
CA ARG A 297 0.85 -27.29 -23.45
C ARG A 297 2.35 -27.60 -23.52
N LYS A 298 3.18 -26.93 -22.72
CA LYS A 298 4.65 -27.08 -22.70
C LYS A 298 5.31 -26.83 -24.07
N LEU A 299 4.75 -25.93 -24.88
CA LEU A 299 5.34 -25.47 -26.13
C LEU A 299 6.43 -24.41 -25.87
N GLU A 300 7.40 -24.29 -26.77
CA GLU A 300 8.38 -23.18 -26.74
C GLU A 300 7.60 -21.84 -26.82
N HIS A 301 7.98 -20.86 -25.99
CA HIS A 301 7.40 -19.51 -25.99
C HIS A 301 8.35 -18.43 -25.48
N ALA A 302 9.63 -18.74 -25.26
CA ALA A 302 10.55 -17.81 -24.63
C ALA A 302 10.87 -16.61 -25.55
N GLY A 303 10.87 -16.83 -26.88
CA GLY A 303 11.03 -15.76 -27.86
C GLY A 303 9.95 -14.67 -27.74
N LEU A 304 8.68 -15.07 -27.72
CA LEU A 304 7.56 -14.13 -27.60
C LEU A 304 7.51 -13.43 -26.25
N VAL A 305 7.80 -14.13 -25.14
CA VAL A 305 7.86 -13.50 -23.81
C VAL A 305 8.92 -12.40 -23.79
N ARG A 306 10.12 -12.64 -24.35
CA ARG A 306 11.17 -11.62 -24.45
C ARG A 306 10.77 -10.45 -25.34
N LYS A 307 10.09 -10.71 -26.47
CA LYS A 307 9.58 -9.67 -27.36
C LYS A 307 8.57 -8.78 -26.65
N VAL A 308 7.57 -9.38 -25.99
CA VAL A 308 6.54 -8.65 -25.22
C VAL A 308 7.18 -7.82 -24.11
N ALA A 309 8.12 -8.39 -23.36
CA ALA A 309 8.87 -7.67 -22.33
C ALA A 309 9.67 -6.49 -22.93
N ALA A 310 10.40 -6.69 -24.03
CA ALA A 310 11.19 -5.65 -24.68
C ALA A 310 10.32 -4.49 -25.22
N GLU A 311 9.16 -4.80 -25.81
CA GLU A 311 8.20 -3.78 -26.26
C GLU A 311 7.59 -3.02 -25.08
N PHE A 312 7.34 -3.68 -23.94
CA PHE A 312 6.92 -3.00 -22.71
C PHE A 312 7.98 -2.06 -22.17
N GLU A 313 9.24 -2.49 -22.12
CA GLU A 313 10.33 -1.64 -21.68
C GLU A 313 10.50 -0.42 -22.61
N SER A 314 10.44 -0.64 -23.93
CA SER A 314 10.47 0.46 -24.92
C SER A 314 9.28 1.42 -24.75
N SER A 315 8.08 0.88 -24.52
CA SER A 315 6.87 1.66 -24.27
C SER A 315 6.99 2.49 -22.98
N ALA A 316 7.52 1.89 -21.90
CA ALA A 316 7.76 2.56 -20.62
C ALA A 316 8.65 3.80 -20.76
N LYS A 317 9.78 3.67 -21.48
CA LYS A 317 10.72 4.77 -21.77
C LYS A 317 10.06 5.92 -22.53
N ASN A 318 9.19 5.59 -23.48
CA ASN A 318 8.59 6.55 -24.40
C ASN A 318 7.34 7.23 -23.84
N LEU A 319 6.74 6.70 -22.77
CA LEU A 319 5.50 7.21 -22.18
C LEU A 319 5.59 8.67 -21.74
N LEU A 320 6.75 9.11 -21.24
CA LEU A 320 7.00 10.50 -20.84
C LEU A 320 6.63 11.52 -21.94
N ARG A 321 6.73 11.13 -23.22
CA ARG A 321 6.42 11.99 -24.37
C ARG A 321 4.94 12.37 -24.44
N TYR A 322 4.05 11.59 -23.84
CA TYR A 322 2.60 11.84 -23.86
C TYR A 322 2.11 12.68 -22.68
N ARG A 323 3.00 13.05 -21.73
CA ARG A 323 2.61 13.81 -20.52
C ARG A 323 1.96 15.16 -20.83
N SER A 324 2.26 15.76 -21.98
CA SER A 324 1.66 17.02 -22.44
C SER A 324 0.20 16.90 -22.89
N ASP A 325 -0.29 15.69 -23.19
CA ASP A 325 -1.68 15.42 -23.58
C ASP A 325 -2.36 14.54 -22.50
N PRO A 326 -3.17 15.12 -21.60
CA PRO A 326 -3.80 14.39 -20.51
C PRO A 326 -4.73 13.26 -20.96
N SER A 327 -5.40 13.42 -22.11
CA SER A 327 -6.33 12.41 -22.64
C SER A 327 -5.54 11.21 -23.13
N LEU A 328 -4.54 11.45 -23.97
CA LEU A 328 -3.70 10.39 -24.50
C LEU A 328 -2.89 9.69 -23.39
N TRP A 329 -2.38 10.46 -22.42
CA TRP A 329 -1.72 9.94 -21.22
C TRP A 329 -2.60 8.97 -20.41
N SER A 330 -3.88 9.27 -20.26
CA SER A 330 -4.81 8.37 -19.55
C SER A 330 -5.03 7.05 -20.27
N HIS A 331 -5.18 7.07 -21.60
CA HIS A 331 -5.34 5.86 -22.42
C HIS A 331 -4.02 5.07 -22.52
N ALA A 332 -2.90 5.77 -22.59
CA ALA A 332 -1.59 5.16 -22.52
C ALA A 332 -1.38 4.42 -21.19
N TRP A 333 -1.84 5.03 -20.08
CA TRP A 333 -1.82 4.41 -18.77
C TRP A 333 -2.70 3.16 -18.66
N SER A 334 -3.89 3.14 -19.29
CA SER A 334 -4.73 1.93 -19.28
C SER A 334 -4.07 0.76 -20.01
N VAL A 335 -3.32 1.01 -21.10
CA VAL A 335 -2.54 -0.04 -21.79
C VAL A 335 -1.46 -0.63 -20.87
N VAL A 336 -0.78 0.21 -20.09
CA VAL A 336 0.22 -0.24 -19.11
C VAL A 336 -0.42 -1.09 -18.02
N LEU A 337 -1.57 -0.66 -17.51
CA LEU A 337 -2.31 -1.43 -16.50
C LEU A 337 -2.72 -2.80 -17.06
N GLU A 338 -3.14 -2.87 -18.32
CA GLU A 338 -3.48 -4.13 -18.99
C GLU A 338 -2.34 -5.15 -18.93
N TYR A 339 -1.09 -4.71 -19.11
CA TYR A 339 0.09 -5.55 -18.94
C TYR A 339 0.25 -6.07 -17.51
N LEU A 340 0.15 -5.15 -16.55
CA LEU A 340 0.46 -5.42 -15.15
C LEU A 340 -0.62 -6.29 -14.49
N HIS A 341 -1.89 -6.09 -14.85
CA HIS A 341 -3.02 -6.86 -14.33
C HIS A 341 -2.99 -8.33 -14.71
N VAL A 342 -2.31 -8.70 -15.81
CA VAL A 342 -2.21 -10.08 -16.26
C VAL A 342 -1.16 -10.88 -15.47
N LEU A 343 -0.15 -10.21 -14.88
CA LEU A 343 0.98 -10.87 -14.22
C LEU A 343 0.55 -11.85 -13.10
N PRO A 344 -0.35 -11.50 -12.16
CA PRO A 344 -0.79 -12.44 -11.12
C PRO A 344 -1.40 -13.73 -11.67
N GLY A 345 -2.08 -13.68 -12.82
CA GLY A 345 -2.70 -14.85 -13.42
C GLY A 345 -1.70 -15.94 -13.83
N PHE A 346 -0.48 -15.57 -14.23
CA PHE A 346 0.59 -16.54 -14.53
C PHE A 346 1.05 -17.33 -13.31
N LEU A 347 0.87 -16.81 -12.08
CA LEU A 347 1.17 -17.59 -10.88
C LEU A 347 0.32 -18.85 -10.80
N THR A 348 -0.89 -18.87 -11.40
CA THR A 348 -1.84 -19.99 -11.27
C THR A 348 -1.60 -21.14 -12.23
N LEU A 349 -0.87 -20.93 -13.34
CA LEU A 349 -0.74 -21.88 -14.45
C LEU A 349 0.17 -23.08 -14.15
N SER A 350 1.47 -22.85 -13.91
CA SER A 350 2.45 -23.90 -13.62
C SER A 350 3.66 -23.36 -12.84
N PRO A 351 4.46 -24.20 -12.17
CA PRO A 351 5.71 -23.74 -11.55
C PRO A 351 6.69 -23.11 -12.56
N SER A 352 6.72 -23.61 -13.80
CA SER A 352 7.52 -23.02 -14.88
C SER A 352 7.09 -21.60 -15.29
N SER A 353 5.89 -21.14 -14.87
CA SER A 353 5.39 -19.78 -15.14
C SER A 353 6.15 -18.72 -14.36
N LEU A 354 6.86 -19.11 -13.30
CA LEU A 354 7.72 -18.20 -12.55
C LEU A 354 8.87 -17.67 -13.42
N THR A 355 9.40 -18.49 -14.34
CA THR A 355 10.42 -18.01 -15.31
C THR A 355 9.80 -17.05 -16.33
N THR A 356 8.58 -17.31 -16.80
CA THR A 356 7.85 -16.36 -17.66
C THR A 356 7.67 -15.03 -16.94
N LEU A 357 7.21 -15.06 -15.69
CA LEU A 357 7.06 -13.85 -14.87
C LEU A 357 8.37 -13.11 -14.63
N SER A 358 9.48 -13.83 -14.43
CA SER A 358 10.79 -13.21 -14.25
C SER A 358 11.25 -12.37 -15.45
N VAL A 359 10.81 -12.72 -16.65
CA VAL A 359 11.12 -11.95 -17.87
C VAL A 359 10.13 -10.80 -18.06
N LEU A 360 8.85 -11.02 -17.75
CA LEU A 360 7.82 -9.98 -17.86
C LEU A 360 8.01 -8.85 -16.83
N ILE A 361 8.52 -9.16 -15.63
CA ILE A 361 8.88 -8.17 -14.60
C ILE A 361 10.29 -7.63 -14.91
N ASN A 362 10.38 -6.74 -15.89
CA ASN A 362 11.64 -6.17 -16.36
C ASN A 362 11.92 -4.76 -15.81
N SER A 363 13.04 -4.17 -16.24
CA SER A 363 13.46 -2.80 -15.93
C SER A 363 12.41 -1.73 -16.30
N GLY A 364 11.53 -1.98 -17.26
CA GLY A 364 10.42 -1.08 -17.60
C GLY A 364 9.53 -0.78 -16.38
N VAL A 365 9.30 -1.78 -15.51
CA VAL A 365 8.58 -1.61 -14.23
C VAL A 365 9.24 -0.55 -13.35
N ALA A 366 10.57 -0.55 -13.28
CA ALA A 366 11.32 0.39 -12.46
C ALA A 366 11.19 1.83 -12.96
N GLU A 367 11.09 2.01 -14.28
CA GLU A 367 10.91 3.33 -14.89
C GLU A 367 9.55 3.95 -14.54
N PHE A 368 8.49 3.13 -14.43
CA PHE A 368 7.17 3.62 -14.03
C PHE A 368 7.15 4.29 -12.66
N PHE A 369 7.85 3.71 -11.69
CA PHE A 369 7.98 4.31 -10.36
C PHE A 369 8.75 5.64 -10.37
N GLN A 370 9.61 5.89 -11.37
CA GLN A 370 10.37 7.13 -11.51
C GLN A 370 9.65 8.20 -12.34
N ILE A 371 8.88 7.77 -13.34
CA ILE A 371 8.21 8.64 -14.32
C ILE A 371 6.93 9.28 -13.74
N TYR A 372 6.20 8.55 -12.90
CA TYR A 372 4.89 8.99 -12.42
C TYR A 372 5.02 9.72 -11.10
N VAL A 373 4.67 11.01 -11.09
CA VAL A 373 4.58 11.86 -9.87
C VAL A 373 3.16 11.81 -9.28
N ASP A 374 2.20 11.23 -9.99
CA ASP A 374 0.80 11.09 -9.56
C ASP A 374 0.68 9.99 -8.48
N GLU A 375 0.43 10.42 -7.25
CA GLU A 375 0.36 9.56 -6.05
C GLU A 375 -0.69 8.43 -6.20
N THR A 376 -1.80 8.69 -6.92
CA THR A 376 -2.86 7.69 -7.11
C THR A 376 -2.42 6.52 -8.00
N LYS A 377 -1.64 6.82 -9.05
CA LYS A 377 -1.11 5.82 -9.98
C LYS A 377 0.03 5.03 -9.35
N GLN A 378 0.89 5.69 -8.58
CA GLN A 378 1.89 5.02 -7.76
C GLN A 378 1.24 4.06 -6.75
N GLY A 379 0.15 4.47 -6.08
CA GLY A 379 -0.62 3.61 -5.18
C GLY A 379 -1.16 2.36 -5.88
N LYS A 380 -1.71 2.48 -7.09
CA LYS A 380 -2.16 1.33 -7.89
C LYS A 380 -1.02 0.38 -8.23
N LEU A 381 0.15 0.90 -8.64
CA LEU A 381 1.34 0.05 -8.90
C LEU A 381 1.79 -0.69 -7.64
N LEU A 382 1.91 0.03 -6.52
CA LEU A 382 2.29 -0.57 -5.23
C LEU A 382 1.30 -1.65 -4.80
N THR A 383 0.00 -1.45 -5.03
CA THR A 383 -1.04 -2.43 -4.74
C THR A 383 -0.85 -3.69 -5.59
N LEU A 384 -0.75 -3.55 -6.92
CA LEU A 384 -0.57 -4.67 -7.83
C LEU A 384 0.67 -5.52 -7.52
N PHE A 385 1.80 -4.88 -7.22
CA PHE A 385 3.01 -5.62 -6.88
C PHE A 385 3.00 -6.19 -5.46
N SER A 386 2.38 -5.49 -4.50
CA SER A 386 2.17 -6.06 -3.17
C SER A 386 1.33 -7.32 -3.24
N ASP A 387 0.20 -7.27 -3.96
CA ASP A 387 -0.73 -8.38 -4.17
C ASP A 387 -0.07 -9.54 -4.90
N LEU A 388 0.69 -9.26 -5.97
CA LEU A 388 1.45 -10.28 -6.70
C LEU A 388 2.40 -11.06 -5.78
N LEU A 389 3.14 -10.35 -4.92
CA LEU A 389 4.06 -10.98 -3.98
C LEU A 389 3.32 -11.72 -2.84
N ASP A 390 2.16 -11.21 -2.41
CA ASP A 390 1.31 -11.90 -1.43
C ASP A 390 0.74 -13.19 -2.02
N ASP A 391 0.25 -13.17 -3.25
CA ASP A 391 -0.30 -14.35 -3.92
C ASP A 391 0.79 -15.38 -4.21
N TYR A 392 2.01 -14.94 -4.50
CA TYR A 392 3.17 -15.83 -4.56
C TYR A 392 3.42 -16.50 -3.20
N LEU A 393 3.48 -15.74 -2.10
CA LEU A 393 3.72 -16.27 -0.76
C LEU A 393 2.58 -17.18 -0.27
N LYS A 394 1.32 -16.88 -0.61
CA LYS A 394 0.16 -17.73 -0.33
C LYS A 394 0.24 -19.05 -1.08
N LYS A 395 0.63 -19.01 -2.36
CA LYS A 395 0.76 -20.21 -3.19
C LYS A 395 1.98 -21.05 -2.79
N PHE A 396 3.06 -20.40 -2.36
CA PHE A 396 4.33 -21.04 -2.01
C PHE A 396 4.80 -20.59 -0.61
N PRO A 397 4.13 -21.04 0.47
CA PRO A 397 4.48 -20.63 1.84
C PRO A 397 5.90 -21.07 2.23
N ASN A 398 6.36 -22.21 1.71
CA ASN A 398 7.70 -22.76 1.91
C ASN A 398 8.65 -22.43 0.75
N TRP A 399 8.55 -21.22 0.17
CA TRP A 399 9.37 -20.79 -0.97
C TRP A 399 10.87 -20.98 -0.75
N SER A 400 11.36 -20.85 0.49
CA SER A 400 12.78 -21.03 0.85
C SER A 400 13.24 -22.48 0.66
N TYR A 401 12.38 -23.46 0.89
CA TYR A 401 12.63 -24.88 0.56
C TYR A 401 12.44 -25.15 -0.93
N ALA A 402 11.47 -24.48 -1.57
CA ALA A 402 11.27 -24.61 -3.01
C ALA A 402 12.53 -24.19 -3.82
N LEU A 403 13.33 -23.25 -3.30
CA LEU A 403 14.61 -22.84 -3.90
C LEU A 403 15.66 -23.96 -3.95
N THR A 404 15.61 -24.95 -3.06
CA THR A 404 16.55 -26.09 -3.06
C THR A 404 16.00 -27.33 -3.77
N GLY A 405 14.72 -27.30 -4.15
CA GLY A 405 14.04 -28.38 -4.87
C GLY A 405 14.28 -28.39 -6.38
N SER A 406 13.59 -29.30 -7.08
CA SER A 406 13.66 -29.45 -8.54
C SER A 406 13.26 -28.17 -9.29
N ASP A 407 12.30 -27.42 -8.76
CA ASP A 407 11.79 -26.18 -9.36
C ASP A 407 12.56 -24.93 -8.89
N GLY A 408 13.64 -25.09 -8.11
CA GLY A 408 14.35 -23.99 -7.47
C GLY A 408 14.84 -22.90 -8.41
N ARG A 409 15.24 -23.28 -9.64
CA ARG A 409 15.65 -22.32 -10.69
C ARG A 409 14.51 -21.38 -11.12
N HIS A 410 13.27 -21.88 -11.16
CA HIS A 410 12.10 -21.08 -11.53
C HIS A 410 11.76 -20.07 -10.44
N HIS A 411 11.78 -20.50 -9.18
CA HIS A 411 11.60 -19.63 -8.02
C HIS A 411 12.70 -18.57 -7.92
N GLN A 412 13.95 -18.97 -8.10
CA GLN A 412 15.10 -18.06 -8.10
C GLN A 412 14.99 -16.98 -9.17
N ALA A 413 14.64 -17.36 -10.40
CA ALA A 413 14.47 -16.41 -11.50
C ALA A 413 13.42 -15.35 -11.16
N PHE A 414 12.24 -15.76 -10.71
CA PHE A 414 11.16 -14.84 -10.32
C PHE A 414 11.55 -13.91 -9.17
N LEU A 415 12.07 -14.47 -8.07
CA LEU A 415 12.44 -13.68 -6.90
C LEU A 415 13.57 -12.69 -7.20
N SER A 416 14.57 -13.10 -7.99
CA SER A 416 15.67 -12.21 -8.38
C SER A 416 15.20 -11.04 -9.25
N SER A 417 14.31 -11.31 -10.22
CA SER A 417 13.70 -10.29 -11.07
C SER A 417 12.82 -9.34 -10.25
N ALA A 418 11.93 -9.86 -9.40
CA ALA A 418 11.09 -9.04 -8.53
C ALA A 418 11.94 -8.17 -7.59
N PHE A 419 13.00 -8.73 -7.01
CA PHE A 419 13.93 -8.00 -6.16
C PHE A 419 14.61 -6.85 -6.91
N LEU A 420 15.22 -7.12 -8.06
CA LEU A 420 15.97 -6.12 -8.83
C LEU A 420 15.07 -5.02 -9.42
N SER A 421 13.91 -5.41 -9.96
CA SER A 421 12.99 -4.49 -10.64
C SER A 421 12.14 -3.66 -9.66
N LEU A 422 11.86 -4.14 -8.45
CA LEU A 422 10.98 -3.46 -7.49
C LEU A 422 11.73 -2.78 -6.33
N LEU A 423 12.81 -3.37 -5.82
CA LEU A 423 13.42 -2.89 -4.57
C LEU A 423 13.99 -1.47 -4.71
N GLN A 424 14.82 -1.21 -5.71
CA GLN A 424 15.48 0.09 -5.86
C GLN A 424 14.49 1.23 -6.10
N PRO A 425 13.49 1.10 -7.00
CA PRO A 425 12.49 2.15 -7.18
C PRO A 425 11.65 2.40 -5.93
N VAL A 426 11.23 1.34 -5.23
CA VAL A 426 10.41 1.47 -4.01
C VAL A 426 11.23 2.09 -2.86
N LYS A 427 12.51 1.71 -2.70
CA LYS A 427 13.43 2.36 -1.74
C LYS A 427 13.58 3.85 -2.05
N LYS A 428 13.80 4.21 -3.31
CA LYS A 428 13.91 5.61 -3.72
C LYS A 428 12.63 6.38 -3.41
N LEU A 429 11.46 5.80 -3.67
CA LEU A 429 10.17 6.41 -3.35
C LEU A 429 10.02 6.67 -1.85
N LEU A 430 10.30 5.66 -1.01
CA LEU A 430 10.25 5.78 0.45
C LEU A 430 11.17 6.88 0.99
N LEU A 431 12.39 6.99 0.46
CA LEU A 431 13.37 8.00 0.90
C LEU A 431 13.11 9.40 0.32
N SER A 432 12.44 9.49 -0.82
CA SER A 432 12.22 10.76 -1.53
C SER A 432 11.03 11.57 -1.03
N SER A 433 10.08 10.98 -0.30
CA SER A 433 8.79 11.63 -0.03
C SER A 433 8.61 12.02 1.44
N LYS A 434 8.08 13.23 1.66
CA LYS A 434 7.38 13.62 2.89
C LYS A 434 5.85 13.50 2.76
N THR A 435 5.34 12.97 1.63
CA THR A 435 3.91 12.99 1.26
C THR A 435 3.42 11.72 0.53
N LEU A 436 4.15 10.61 0.54
CA LEU A 436 3.65 9.36 -0.07
C LEU A 436 2.34 8.97 0.63
N GLN A 437 1.26 8.93 -0.14
CA GLN A 437 -0.08 8.58 0.35
C GLN A 437 -0.18 7.11 0.79
N TYR A 438 0.69 6.23 0.27
CA TYR A 438 0.67 4.77 0.51
C TYR A 438 2.01 4.21 1.01
N PRO A 439 2.56 4.70 2.14
CA PRO A 439 3.86 4.27 2.63
C PRO A 439 3.86 2.81 3.11
N GLU A 440 2.72 2.31 3.61
CA GLU A 440 2.59 0.94 4.11
C GLU A 440 2.75 -0.11 3.00
N LEU A 441 2.20 0.13 1.81
CA LEU A 441 2.34 -0.78 0.67
C LEU A 441 3.80 -0.87 0.20
N ALA A 442 4.48 0.28 0.10
CA ALA A 442 5.89 0.33 -0.24
C ALA A 442 6.74 -0.41 0.81
N ALA A 443 6.43 -0.24 2.10
CA ALA A 443 7.11 -0.95 3.17
C ALA A 443 6.85 -2.46 3.12
N SER A 444 5.65 -2.89 2.75
CA SER A 444 5.32 -4.32 2.58
C SER A 444 6.11 -4.96 1.44
N ILE A 445 6.27 -4.28 0.30
CA ILE A 445 7.13 -4.77 -0.79
C ILE A 445 8.58 -4.90 -0.30
N CYS A 446 9.10 -3.87 0.38
CA CYS A 446 10.44 -3.93 0.96
C CYS A 446 10.59 -5.07 1.97
N ALA A 447 9.60 -5.29 2.84
CA ALA A 447 9.60 -6.40 3.80
C ALA A 447 9.70 -7.74 3.08
N LYS A 448 8.86 -7.98 2.06
CA LYS A 448 8.88 -9.21 1.25
C LYS A 448 10.24 -9.39 0.55
N CYS A 449 10.82 -8.34 -0.02
CA CYS A 449 12.17 -8.37 -0.60
C CYS A 449 13.24 -8.71 0.46
N THR A 450 13.16 -8.16 1.68
CA THR A 450 14.03 -8.53 2.79
C THR A 450 13.92 -10.02 3.12
N LEU A 451 12.70 -10.57 3.14
CA LEU A 451 12.49 -12.00 3.37
C LEU A 451 13.10 -12.85 2.26
N PHE A 452 12.91 -12.48 1.00
CA PHE A 452 13.52 -13.17 -0.13
C PHE A 452 15.06 -13.16 -0.06
N GLY A 453 15.65 -12.04 0.38
CA GLY A 453 17.09 -11.93 0.61
C GLY A 453 17.63 -12.80 1.73
N CYS A 454 16.79 -13.31 2.64
CA CYS A 454 17.19 -14.26 3.70
C CYS A 454 17.23 -15.72 3.22
N GLY A 455 16.82 -15.98 1.97
CA GLY A 455 16.87 -17.32 1.37
C GLY A 455 18.30 -17.87 1.25
N PRO A 456 18.45 -19.17 0.92
CA PRO A 456 19.75 -19.83 0.77
C PRO A 456 20.64 -19.22 -0.32
N GLN A 457 20.09 -18.36 -1.18
CA GLN A 457 20.80 -17.62 -2.20
C GLN A 457 20.52 -16.13 -2.01
N ALA A 458 21.56 -15.34 -1.85
CA ALA A 458 21.44 -13.89 -1.71
C ALA A 458 21.09 -13.25 -3.06
N PHE A 459 20.12 -12.34 -3.04
CA PHE A 459 19.77 -11.49 -4.18
C PHE A 459 20.33 -10.08 -3.96
N GLY A 460 20.96 -9.50 -4.99
CA GLY A 460 21.52 -8.15 -4.94
C GLY A 460 22.94 -8.04 -4.37
N GLY A 461 23.44 -6.80 -4.29
CA GLY A 461 24.75 -6.48 -3.70
C GLY A 461 24.68 -6.32 -2.18
N VAL A 462 25.84 -6.08 -1.54
CA VAL A 462 25.96 -5.92 -0.07
C VAL A 462 25.02 -4.82 0.47
N ALA A 463 24.79 -3.76 -0.30
CA ALA A 463 23.91 -2.64 0.07
C ALA A 463 22.41 -3.02 0.16
N ASP A 464 22.01 -4.13 -0.44
CA ASP A 464 20.63 -4.64 -0.45
C ASP A 464 20.47 -5.95 0.34
N SER A 465 21.46 -6.29 1.16
CA SER A 465 21.35 -7.40 2.11
C SER A 465 20.15 -7.22 3.05
N PRO A 466 19.58 -8.31 3.61
CA PRO A 466 18.51 -8.20 4.59
C PRO A 466 18.90 -7.35 5.81
N THR A 467 20.16 -7.43 6.25
CA THR A 467 20.70 -6.60 7.33
C THR A 467 20.68 -5.12 6.96
N SER A 468 21.15 -4.75 5.77
CA SER A 468 21.19 -3.34 5.34
C SER A 468 19.80 -2.77 5.12
N LEU A 469 18.85 -3.57 4.61
CA LEU A 469 17.44 -3.17 4.49
C LEU A 469 16.80 -2.97 5.87
N LEU A 470 17.02 -3.89 6.81
CA LEU A 470 16.56 -3.72 8.19
C LEU A 470 17.17 -2.46 8.82
N GLN A 471 18.48 -2.25 8.66
CA GLN A 471 19.19 -1.08 9.16
C GLN A 471 18.66 0.24 8.59
N MET A 472 18.32 0.26 7.30
CA MET A 472 17.72 1.42 6.64
C MET A 472 16.41 1.83 7.33
N PHE A 473 15.53 0.87 7.65
CA PHE A 473 14.26 1.15 8.32
C PHE A 473 14.44 1.58 9.78
N ILE A 474 15.29 0.90 10.55
CA ILE A 474 15.42 1.19 11.99
C ILE A 474 16.28 2.41 12.31
N SER A 475 17.22 2.77 11.42
CA SER A 475 18.14 3.90 11.65
C SER A 475 17.63 5.21 11.07
N SER A 476 16.81 5.18 10.01
CA SER A 476 16.37 6.40 9.32
C SER A 476 15.17 7.05 10.02
N VAL A 477 15.30 8.35 10.31
CA VAL A 477 14.18 9.18 10.77
C VAL A 477 13.30 9.64 9.60
N ASP A 478 13.84 9.64 8.38
CA ASP A 478 13.16 10.17 7.19
C ASP A 478 12.05 9.24 6.67
N ILE A 479 12.10 7.94 7.00
CA ILE A 479 11.06 6.99 6.62
C ILE A 479 9.79 7.26 7.43
N PRO A 480 8.60 7.31 6.79
CA PRO A 480 7.33 7.47 7.49
C PRO A 480 7.10 6.38 8.54
N CYS A 481 6.56 6.74 9.70
CA CYS A 481 6.41 5.79 10.81
C CYS A 481 5.40 4.66 10.51
N SER A 482 4.35 4.93 9.73
CA SER A 482 3.41 3.89 9.27
C SER A 482 4.12 2.83 8.41
N ALA A 483 5.02 3.24 7.51
CA ALA A 483 5.88 2.34 6.75
C ALA A 483 6.79 1.52 7.68
N LEU A 484 7.43 2.15 8.66
CA LEU A 484 8.28 1.48 9.64
C LEU A 484 7.52 0.40 10.42
N ALA A 485 6.35 0.72 10.96
CA ALA A 485 5.52 -0.22 11.72
C ALA A 485 5.06 -1.38 10.83
N MET A 486 4.62 -1.10 9.60
CA MET A 486 4.23 -2.14 8.63
C MET A 486 5.41 -3.08 8.31
N TYR A 487 6.59 -2.52 8.01
CA TYR A 487 7.79 -3.30 7.72
C TYR A 487 8.18 -4.22 8.90
N LEU A 488 8.28 -3.68 10.11
CA LEU A 488 8.65 -4.45 11.30
C LEU A 488 7.62 -5.55 11.61
N SER A 489 6.33 -5.29 11.40
CA SER A 489 5.26 -6.27 11.64
C SER A 489 5.36 -7.50 10.74
N GLN A 490 5.93 -7.37 9.54
CA GLN A 490 6.09 -8.47 8.58
C GLN A 490 7.45 -9.18 8.71
N VAL A 491 8.49 -8.46 9.09
CA VAL A 491 9.88 -8.95 9.12
C VAL A 491 10.22 -9.64 10.46
N LEU A 492 9.83 -9.06 11.61
CA LEU A 492 10.15 -9.61 12.93
C LEU A 492 9.57 -11.01 13.24
N PRO A 493 8.39 -11.43 12.73
CA PRO A 493 7.89 -12.78 12.96
C PRO A 493 8.78 -13.89 12.38
N GLN A 494 9.69 -13.55 11.46
CA GLN A 494 10.43 -14.53 10.69
C GLN A 494 11.67 -15.01 11.45
N ALA A 495 11.75 -16.32 11.67
CA ALA A 495 12.81 -16.94 12.48
C ALA A 495 14.23 -16.66 11.97
N GLN A 496 14.39 -16.48 10.65
CA GLN A 496 15.68 -16.17 10.03
C GLN A 496 16.21 -14.80 10.46
N ILE A 497 15.33 -13.78 10.48
CA ILE A 497 15.68 -12.44 10.94
C ILE A 497 16.00 -12.46 12.43
N MET A 498 15.18 -13.14 13.23
CA MET A 498 15.44 -13.31 14.66
C MET A 498 16.78 -14.01 14.94
N GLY A 499 17.22 -14.91 14.07
CA GLY A 499 18.55 -15.53 14.13
C GLY A 499 19.69 -14.56 13.79
N MET A 500 19.46 -13.59 12.89
CA MET A 500 20.44 -12.54 12.56
C MET A 500 20.61 -11.53 13.69
N LEU A 501 19.52 -11.18 14.37
CA LEU A 501 19.50 -10.25 15.50
C LEU A 501 20.36 -10.68 16.68
N LYS A 502 20.41 -11.99 16.98
CA LYS A 502 21.23 -12.56 18.06
C LYS A 502 22.74 -12.28 17.94
N LYS A 503 23.22 -11.81 16.79
CA LYS A 503 24.64 -11.53 16.54
C LYS A 503 25.04 -10.07 16.73
N ASP A 504 24.08 -9.14 16.85
CA ASP A 504 24.37 -7.70 16.94
C ASP A 504 23.41 -6.99 17.91
N GLU A 505 23.90 -6.73 19.13
CA GLU A 505 23.17 -6.05 20.21
C GLU A 505 22.69 -4.64 19.82
N THR A 506 23.41 -3.97 18.90
CA THR A 506 23.05 -2.60 18.50
C THR A 506 21.80 -2.57 17.62
N THR A 507 21.57 -3.62 16.83
CA THR A 507 20.38 -3.76 15.99
C THR A 507 19.13 -3.93 16.86
N ASP A 508 19.18 -4.73 17.92
CA ASP A 508 18.07 -4.94 18.84
C ASP A 508 17.67 -3.63 19.55
N SER A 509 18.65 -2.86 20.03
CA SER A 509 18.40 -1.55 20.63
C SER A 509 17.73 -0.56 19.65
N ASN A 510 18.12 -0.60 18.37
CA ASN A 510 17.52 0.25 17.33
C ASN A 510 16.10 -0.20 16.94
N ILE A 511 15.79 -1.49 17.03
CA ILE A 511 14.40 -1.98 16.89
C ILE A 511 13.55 -1.47 18.04
N VAL A 512 14.03 -1.52 19.29
CA VAL A 512 13.31 -0.97 20.45
C VAL A 512 13.09 0.54 20.27
N ARG A 513 14.10 1.29 19.82
CA ARG A 513 13.96 2.71 19.47
C ARG A 513 12.89 2.96 18.39
N SER A 514 12.87 2.12 17.36
CA SER A 514 11.87 2.19 16.26
C SER A 514 10.45 1.89 16.74
N TRP A 515 10.31 0.98 17.70
CA TRP A 515 9.04 0.70 18.36
C TRP A 515 8.60 1.87 19.25
N VAL A 516 9.51 2.47 20.03
CA VAL A 516 9.22 3.68 20.82
C VAL A 516 8.73 4.81 19.91
N ARG A 517 9.39 5.03 18.76
CA ARG A 517 8.92 5.96 17.74
C ARG A 517 7.49 5.64 17.29
N SER A 518 7.20 4.37 17.00
CA SER A 518 5.87 3.91 16.56
C SER A 518 4.79 4.10 17.61
N ALA A 519 5.12 3.92 18.90
CA ALA A 519 4.20 4.16 20.02
C ALA A 519 3.90 5.65 20.26
N LEU A 520 4.71 6.56 19.70
CA LEU A 520 4.53 8.01 19.82
C LEU A 520 3.89 8.63 18.58
N GLU A 521 4.34 8.23 17.38
CA GLU A 521 3.91 8.84 16.11
C GLU A 521 2.62 8.24 15.52
N LEU A 522 2.16 7.08 16.00
CA LEU A 522 0.96 6.40 15.50
C LEU A 522 -0.08 6.17 16.61
N SER A 523 -1.36 6.11 16.22
CA SER A 523 -2.46 5.85 17.16
C SER A 523 -2.33 4.47 17.81
N ALA A 524 -2.67 4.37 19.08
CA ALA A 524 -2.72 3.10 19.82
C ALA A 524 -3.67 2.07 19.19
N GLU A 525 -4.65 2.53 18.39
CA GLU A 525 -5.59 1.65 17.69
C GLU A 525 -5.00 0.97 16.46
N ASN A 526 -3.90 1.49 15.90
CA ASN A 526 -3.29 1.00 14.68
C ASN A 526 -2.84 -0.47 14.83
N SER A 527 -3.28 -1.33 13.90
CA SER A 527 -3.01 -2.77 13.90
C SER A 527 -1.52 -3.10 13.83
N ASN A 528 -0.75 -2.30 13.09
CA ASN A 528 0.68 -2.51 12.90
C ASN A 528 1.43 -2.21 14.20
N VAL A 529 1.05 -1.16 14.94
CA VAL A 529 1.63 -0.86 16.27
C VAL A 529 1.31 -1.95 17.29
N LYS A 530 0.08 -2.47 17.28
CA LYS A 530 -0.32 -3.62 18.11
C LYS A 530 0.53 -4.86 17.81
N SER A 531 0.67 -5.17 16.53
CA SER A 531 1.48 -6.30 16.07
C SER A 531 2.95 -6.14 16.47
N VAL A 532 3.58 -4.99 16.16
CA VAL A 532 4.98 -4.70 16.51
C VAL A 532 5.20 -4.76 18.01
N THR A 533 4.30 -4.19 18.82
CA THR A 533 4.42 -4.24 20.29
C THR A 533 4.43 -5.69 20.83
N CYS A 534 3.58 -6.55 20.26
CA CYS A 534 3.54 -7.97 20.61
C CYS A 534 4.76 -8.77 20.12
N LEU A 535 5.45 -8.30 19.07
CA LEU A 535 6.66 -8.93 18.55
C LEU A 535 7.91 -8.46 19.30
N VAL A 536 7.98 -7.17 19.62
CA VAL A 536 9.10 -6.53 20.32
C VAL A 536 9.27 -7.11 21.72
N LYS A 537 8.19 -7.46 22.42
CA LYS A 537 8.28 -8.14 23.73
C LYS A 537 8.98 -9.50 23.70
N ARG A 538 9.14 -10.12 22.52
CA ARG A 538 9.84 -11.40 22.32
C ARG A 538 11.31 -11.22 21.93
N LEU A 539 11.80 -9.98 21.82
CA LEU A 539 13.21 -9.73 21.54
C LEU A 539 14.07 -10.16 22.73
N PRO A 540 15.26 -10.74 22.50
CA PRO A 540 16.18 -11.12 23.57
C PRO A 540 16.51 -9.93 24.48
N GLU A 541 16.65 -8.75 23.88
CA GLU A 541 16.93 -7.46 24.54
C GLU A 541 15.91 -7.08 25.63
N LEU A 542 14.66 -7.54 25.53
CA LEU A 542 13.58 -7.22 26.46
C LEU A 542 13.18 -8.39 27.38
N SER A 543 13.94 -9.49 27.36
CA SER A 543 13.65 -10.67 28.19
C SER A 543 13.61 -10.36 29.69
N ASP A 544 14.46 -9.44 30.17
CA ASP A 544 14.54 -9.03 31.59
C ASP A 544 13.40 -8.11 32.07
N PHE A 545 12.43 -7.78 31.21
CA PHE A 545 11.37 -6.80 31.51
C PHE A 545 10.03 -7.45 31.90
N ASP A 546 9.91 -8.78 31.89
CA ASP A 546 8.70 -9.54 32.25
C ASP A 546 7.42 -9.09 31.51
N LEU A 547 7.53 -8.77 30.22
CA LEU A 547 6.43 -8.18 29.43
C LEU A 547 5.46 -9.21 28.82
N GLU A 548 5.74 -10.51 28.95
CA GLU A 548 5.05 -11.56 28.17
C GLU A 548 3.55 -11.65 28.43
N TYR A 549 3.13 -11.52 29.70
CA TYR A 549 1.75 -11.72 30.17
C TYR A 549 0.92 -10.43 30.23
N LEU A 550 1.49 -9.30 29.83
CA LEU A 550 0.83 -8.00 29.92
C LEU A 550 -0.15 -7.77 28.76
N GLU A 551 -1.26 -7.09 29.07
CA GLU A 551 -2.18 -6.56 28.06
C GLU A 551 -1.50 -5.47 27.24
N TYR A 552 -1.85 -5.37 25.96
CA TYR A 552 -1.24 -4.43 25.00
C TYR A 552 -1.11 -2.99 25.52
N SER A 553 -2.18 -2.45 26.11
CA SER A 553 -2.23 -1.08 26.66
C SER A 553 -1.21 -0.84 27.79
N SER A 554 -0.81 -1.90 28.49
CA SER A 554 0.10 -1.83 29.64
C SER A 554 1.56 -2.13 29.28
N ILE A 555 1.84 -2.63 28.08
CA ILE A 555 3.21 -3.03 27.68
C ILE A 555 4.15 -1.82 27.65
N PHE A 556 3.80 -0.77 26.91
CA PHE A 556 4.66 0.41 26.79
C PHE A 556 4.88 1.13 28.14
N PRO A 557 3.83 1.43 28.94
CA PRO A 557 4.02 2.02 30.27
C PRO A 557 4.88 1.17 31.21
N THR A 558 4.70 -0.16 31.20
CA THR A 558 5.47 -1.05 32.07
C THR A 558 6.91 -1.17 31.63
N PHE A 559 7.18 -1.24 30.32
CA PHE A 559 8.53 -1.17 29.76
C PHE A 559 9.28 0.09 30.23
N VAL A 560 8.64 1.26 30.09
CA VAL A 560 9.22 2.54 30.50
C VAL A 560 9.52 2.58 32.00
N ARG A 561 8.60 2.09 32.84
CA ARG A 561 8.80 2.01 34.30
C ARG A 561 9.98 1.11 34.66
N ARG A 562 10.05 -0.08 34.05
CA ARG A 562 11.12 -1.05 34.27
C ARG A 562 12.48 -0.55 33.78
N CYS A 563 12.56 0.25 32.71
CA CYS A 563 13.80 0.94 32.34
C CYS A 563 14.35 1.79 33.49
N GLY A 564 13.48 2.58 34.15
CA GLY A 564 13.88 3.41 35.29
C GLY A 564 14.32 2.59 36.50
N GLU A 565 13.51 1.60 36.89
CA GLU A 565 13.76 0.74 38.06
C GLU A 565 15.02 -0.12 37.91
N ASN A 566 15.23 -0.70 36.73
CA ASN A 566 16.40 -1.56 36.47
C ASN A 566 17.71 -0.77 36.52
N LEU A 567 17.71 0.52 36.14
CA LEU A 567 18.89 1.37 36.28
C LEU A 567 19.23 1.64 37.75
N THR A 568 18.22 1.89 38.58
CA THR A 568 18.40 2.09 40.02
C THR A 568 18.88 0.81 40.73
N ASN A 569 18.46 -0.35 40.23
CA ASN A 569 18.80 -1.66 40.80
C ASN A 569 20.16 -2.22 40.33
N GLN A 570 20.87 -1.57 39.41
CA GLN A 570 22.21 -2.01 38.99
C GLN A 570 23.22 -1.87 40.15
N PRO A 571 23.94 -2.96 40.53
CA PRO A 571 24.84 -2.95 41.68
C PRO A 571 26.11 -2.15 41.42
N ASP A 572 26.69 -2.28 40.22
CA ASP A 572 27.99 -1.70 39.87
C ASP A 572 27.85 -0.42 39.04
N TYR A 573 28.75 0.54 39.25
CA TYR A 573 28.80 1.78 38.47
C TYR A 573 29.04 1.51 36.97
N SER A 574 29.92 0.57 36.63
CA SER A 574 30.20 0.20 35.23
C SER A 574 28.94 -0.34 34.53
N SER A 575 28.24 -1.29 35.18
CA SER A 575 27.00 -1.88 34.69
C SER A 575 25.88 -0.84 34.58
N ARG A 576 25.79 0.08 35.55
CA ARG A 576 24.85 1.22 35.51
C ARG A 576 25.10 2.12 34.31
N MET A 577 26.36 2.46 34.04
CA MET A 577 26.72 3.31 32.88
C MET A 577 26.49 2.59 31.55
N ALA A 578 26.79 1.29 31.45
CA ALA A 578 26.51 0.49 30.27
C ALA A 578 25.00 0.41 29.98
N TYR A 579 24.20 0.12 31.02
CA TYR A 579 22.73 0.08 30.92
C TYR A 579 22.14 1.46 30.58
N GLN A 580 22.68 2.53 31.15
CA GLN A 580 22.27 3.89 30.82
C GLN A 580 22.55 4.22 29.34
N ARG A 581 23.71 3.84 28.79
CA ARG A 581 24.02 4.02 27.36
C ARG A 581 23.05 3.23 26.47
N ARG A 582 22.72 2.00 26.86
CA ARG A 582 21.74 1.17 26.14
C ARG A 582 20.36 1.84 26.11
N CYS A 583 19.84 2.26 27.26
CA CYS A 583 18.55 2.94 27.35
C CYS A 583 18.54 4.32 26.66
N GLN A 584 19.67 5.00 26.59
CA GLN A 584 19.80 6.23 25.80
C GLN A 584 19.58 5.99 24.30
N ILE A 585 19.88 4.80 23.78
CA ILE A 585 19.56 4.43 22.40
C ILE A 585 18.04 4.30 22.24
N TYR A 586 17.33 3.65 23.17
CA TYR A 586 15.87 3.48 23.07
C TYR A 586 15.11 4.82 22.95
N PHE A 587 15.55 5.83 23.71
CA PHE A 587 14.91 7.14 23.77
C PHE A 587 15.65 8.22 22.99
N SER A 588 16.59 7.83 22.13
CA SER A 588 17.29 8.80 21.29
C SER A 588 16.34 9.39 20.24
N ASP A 589 16.50 10.69 19.97
CA ASP A 589 15.59 11.48 19.12
C ASP A 589 14.13 11.57 19.58
N LEU A 590 13.82 11.23 20.84
CA LEU A 590 12.47 11.35 21.43
C LEU A 590 11.80 12.70 21.16
N HIS A 591 12.55 13.80 21.31
CA HIS A 591 12.07 15.15 21.03
C HIS A 591 11.64 15.33 19.55
N LYS A 592 12.34 14.71 18.59
CA LYS A 592 11.99 14.80 17.16
C LYS A 592 10.70 14.04 16.88
N PHE A 593 10.53 12.87 17.48
CA PHE A 593 9.31 12.06 17.31
C PHE A 593 8.08 12.82 17.83
N MET A 594 8.19 13.39 19.03
CA MET A 594 7.12 14.22 19.58
C MET A 594 6.89 15.49 18.74
N LEU A 595 7.95 16.15 18.29
CA LEU A 595 7.86 17.36 17.47
C LEU A 595 7.11 17.11 16.15
N ASN A 596 7.30 15.94 15.52
CA ASN A 596 6.58 15.55 14.31
C ASN A 596 5.06 15.51 14.55
N VAL A 597 4.62 14.82 15.61
CA VAL A 597 3.20 14.71 15.98
C VAL A 597 2.62 16.08 16.32
N VAL A 598 3.33 16.81 17.17
CA VAL A 598 2.93 18.13 17.68
C VAL A 598 2.74 19.15 16.55
N ARG A 599 3.54 19.05 15.47
CA ARG A 599 3.46 19.96 14.31
C ARG A 599 2.48 19.51 13.24
N GLN A 600 2.29 18.20 13.04
CA GLN A 600 1.61 17.67 11.86
C GLN A 600 0.26 17.00 12.16
N SER A 601 0.03 16.52 13.39
CA SER A 601 -1.17 15.76 13.73
C SER A 601 -2.39 16.65 13.95
N THR A 602 -3.51 16.23 13.37
CA THR A 602 -4.85 16.78 13.62
C THR A 602 -5.70 15.90 14.53
N SER A 603 -5.23 14.70 14.88
CA SER A 603 -5.97 13.75 15.73
C SER A 603 -5.76 14.07 17.21
N ALA A 604 -6.87 14.24 17.94
CA ALA A 604 -6.85 14.47 19.39
C ALA A 604 -6.29 13.27 20.15
N ASP A 605 -6.72 12.05 19.81
CA ASP A 605 -6.30 10.83 20.51
C ASP A 605 -4.81 10.54 20.31
N LEU A 606 -4.28 10.78 19.11
CA LEU A 606 -2.85 10.66 18.83
C LEU A 606 -2.04 11.69 19.62
N MET A 607 -2.52 12.94 19.67
CA MET A 607 -1.85 14.01 20.42
C MET A 607 -1.82 13.70 21.92
N ASP A 608 -2.95 13.27 22.48
CA ASP A 608 -3.08 12.90 23.89
C ASP A 608 -2.15 11.72 24.23
N SER A 609 -2.20 10.65 23.41
CA SER A 609 -1.32 9.48 23.57
C SER A 609 0.16 9.85 23.47
N CYS A 610 0.55 10.70 22.52
CA CYS A 610 1.93 11.16 22.36
C CYS A 610 2.42 11.95 23.58
N ILE A 611 1.58 12.85 24.12
CA ILE A 611 1.93 13.65 25.30
C ILE A 611 1.97 12.79 26.56
N ALA A 612 1.04 11.83 26.71
CA ALA A 612 1.01 10.86 27.79
C ALA A 612 2.27 9.97 27.78
N ASN A 613 2.58 9.34 26.64
CA ASN A 613 3.72 8.46 26.48
C ASN A 613 5.05 9.21 26.65
N GLY A 614 5.17 10.42 26.09
CA GLY A 614 6.33 11.29 26.32
C GLY A 614 6.49 11.66 27.80
N GLY A 615 5.39 11.96 28.48
CA GLY A 615 5.34 12.23 29.93
C GLY A 615 5.77 11.04 30.78
N LEU A 616 5.31 9.83 30.45
CA LEU A 616 5.71 8.59 31.13
C LEU A 616 7.23 8.35 31.01
N VAL A 617 7.78 8.54 29.80
CA VAL A 617 9.21 8.37 29.53
C VAL A 617 10.05 9.33 30.38
N ILE A 618 9.72 10.62 30.40
CA ILE A 618 10.48 11.57 31.22
C ILE A 618 10.30 11.33 32.73
N ARG A 619 9.13 10.87 33.19
CA ARG A 619 8.85 10.63 34.61
C ARG A 619 9.63 9.47 35.20
N HIS A 620 9.77 8.38 34.45
CA HIS A 620 10.44 7.18 34.94
C HIS A 620 11.90 7.09 34.51
N CYS A 621 12.29 7.69 33.39
CA CYS A 621 13.65 7.62 32.84
C CYS A 621 14.44 8.95 32.95
N TYR A 622 14.03 9.89 33.81
CA TYR A 622 14.66 11.21 33.95
C TYR A 622 16.18 11.16 34.13
N SER A 623 16.69 10.20 34.92
CA SER A 623 18.12 10.02 35.22
C SER A 623 18.95 9.59 34.01
N MET A 624 18.31 9.01 33.00
CA MET A 624 18.94 8.65 31.73
C MET A 624 18.92 9.79 30.72
N LEU A 625 17.85 10.59 30.75
CA LEU A 625 17.54 11.63 29.78
C LEU A 625 18.16 12.99 30.14
N TYR A 626 18.46 13.20 31.42
CA TYR A 626 19.09 14.41 31.94
C TYR A 626 20.55 14.16 32.29
N ASN A 627 21.43 15.02 31.76
CA ASN A 627 22.85 15.02 32.10
C ASN A 627 23.30 16.46 32.35
N ARG A 628 23.71 16.75 33.59
CA ARG A 628 24.15 18.07 34.05
C ARG A 628 25.30 18.67 33.24
N SER A 629 26.12 17.85 32.57
CA SER A 629 27.23 18.35 31.74
C SER A 629 26.82 18.81 30.35
N LYS A 630 25.59 18.52 29.91
CA LYS A 630 25.09 18.86 28.57
C LYS A 630 23.93 19.84 28.68
N ALA A 631 24.05 21.02 28.05
CA ALA A 631 22.98 22.02 28.07
C ALA A 631 21.68 21.56 27.37
N ASN A 632 21.81 20.80 26.27
CA ASN A 632 20.68 20.29 25.46
C ASN A 632 20.42 18.81 25.77
N THR A 633 19.94 18.53 26.98
CA THR A 633 19.53 17.18 27.37
C THR A 633 18.26 16.76 26.63
N THR A 634 18.06 15.45 26.42
CA THR A 634 16.83 14.93 25.81
C THR A 634 15.60 15.36 26.61
N LEU A 635 15.69 15.34 27.95
CA LEU A 635 14.63 15.82 28.83
C LEU A 635 14.29 17.29 28.56
N ARG A 636 15.29 18.18 28.48
CA ARG A 636 15.08 19.60 28.17
C ARG A 636 14.38 19.78 26.81
N MET A 637 14.89 19.13 25.77
CA MET A 637 14.34 19.26 24.42
C MET A 637 12.89 18.77 24.32
N VAL A 638 12.54 17.70 25.04
CA VAL A 638 11.14 17.20 25.11
C VAL A 638 10.24 18.22 25.79
N VAL A 639 10.65 18.75 26.94
CA VAL A 639 9.88 19.77 27.68
C VAL A 639 9.70 21.03 26.84
N GLU A 640 10.77 21.53 26.20
CA GLU A 640 10.70 22.70 25.31
C GLU A 640 9.84 22.44 24.07
N THR A 641 9.84 21.22 23.52
CA THR A 641 8.99 20.84 22.37
C THR A 641 7.51 20.93 22.72
N VAL A 642 7.11 20.37 23.86
CA VAL A 642 5.70 20.40 24.31
C VAL A 642 5.28 21.83 24.66
N LEU A 643 6.10 22.54 25.44
CA LEU A 643 5.81 23.91 25.86
C LEU A 643 5.75 24.89 24.67
N GLY A 644 6.70 24.79 23.74
CA GLY A 644 6.79 25.63 22.56
C GLY A 644 5.62 25.46 21.58
N ALA A 645 4.89 24.35 21.68
CA ALA A 645 3.74 24.07 20.83
C ALA A 645 2.39 24.11 21.57
N CYS A 646 2.37 24.56 22.82
CA CYS A 646 1.14 24.73 23.59
C CYS A 646 0.18 25.78 22.99
N ASP A 647 0.56 26.49 21.92
CA ASP A 647 -0.35 27.34 21.15
C ASP A 647 -1.40 26.50 20.40
N ASN A 648 -1.09 25.23 20.12
CA ASN A 648 -2.05 24.28 19.59
C ASN A 648 -3.01 23.80 20.72
N PRO A 649 -4.34 23.96 20.58
CA PRO A 649 -5.29 23.56 21.60
C PRO A 649 -5.21 22.07 21.95
N LEU A 650 -4.92 21.20 20.97
CA LEU A 650 -4.75 19.76 21.20
C LEU A 650 -3.57 19.47 22.13
N VAL A 651 -2.45 20.17 21.94
CA VAL A 651 -1.27 20.04 22.80
C VAL A 651 -1.57 20.54 24.21
N SER A 652 -2.22 21.70 24.32
CA SER A 652 -2.60 22.24 25.62
C SER A 652 -3.57 21.33 26.38
N ASN A 653 -4.50 20.68 25.68
CA ASN A 653 -5.44 19.73 26.28
C ASN A 653 -4.74 18.45 26.74
N GLY A 654 -3.85 17.85 25.93
CA GLY A 654 -3.08 16.68 26.35
C GLY A 654 -2.15 16.99 27.53
N LEU A 655 -1.47 18.15 27.49
CA LEU A 655 -0.64 18.60 28.62
C LEU A 655 -1.47 18.85 29.88
N ARG A 656 -2.73 19.31 29.73
CA ARG A 656 -3.67 19.47 30.85
C ARG A 656 -3.94 18.14 31.54
N SER A 657 -4.22 17.09 30.77
CA SER A 657 -4.52 15.75 31.27
C SER A 657 -3.30 15.09 31.93
N HIS A 658 -2.11 15.34 31.40
CA HIS A 658 -0.89 14.64 31.79
C HIS A 658 0.16 15.52 32.50
N MET A 659 -0.24 16.70 33.00
CA MET A 659 0.63 17.68 33.65
C MET A 659 1.48 17.09 34.79
N SER A 660 0.88 16.20 35.59
CA SER A 660 1.53 15.56 36.74
C SER A 660 2.75 14.72 36.34
N LEU A 661 2.76 14.12 35.14
CA LEU A 661 3.91 13.36 34.65
C LEU A 661 5.12 14.26 34.39
N TYR A 662 4.91 15.38 33.70
CA TYR A 662 5.96 16.35 33.39
C TYR A 662 6.46 17.06 34.65
N PHE A 663 5.53 17.53 35.49
CA PHE A 663 5.88 18.18 36.75
C PHE A 663 6.64 17.22 37.67
N GLY A 664 6.14 16.00 37.86
CA GLY A 664 6.78 14.97 38.68
C GLY A 664 8.16 14.59 38.18
N ALA A 665 8.38 14.51 36.86
CA ALA A 665 9.71 14.27 36.29
C ALA A 665 10.70 15.39 36.67
N LEU A 666 10.27 16.64 36.56
CA LEU A 666 11.10 17.80 36.89
C LEU A 666 11.36 17.91 38.41
N CYS A 667 10.42 17.48 39.25
CA CYS A 667 10.59 17.44 40.71
C CYS A 667 11.67 16.45 41.18
N GLN A 668 12.06 15.48 40.36
CA GLN A 668 13.11 14.51 40.67
C GLN A 668 14.53 15.05 40.41
N LEU A 669 14.66 16.18 39.73
CA LEU A 669 15.95 16.83 39.48
C LEU A 669 16.47 17.54 40.75
N ASP A 670 17.79 17.71 40.84
CA ASP A 670 18.41 18.44 41.95
C ASP A 670 18.27 19.96 41.77
N LEU A 671 17.13 20.50 42.19
CA LEU A 671 16.84 21.92 42.15
C LEU A 671 17.64 22.74 43.18
N LYS A 672 18.47 22.14 44.04
CA LYS A 672 19.27 22.89 45.03
C LYS A 672 20.64 23.26 44.45
N LEU A 673 21.29 22.32 43.77
CA LEU A 673 22.66 22.50 43.27
C LEU A 673 22.73 22.74 41.76
N ASP A 674 21.71 22.36 41.00
CA ASP A 674 21.76 22.40 39.54
C ASP A 674 20.98 23.59 38.96
N GLN A 675 21.73 24.58 38.47
CA GLN A 675 21.19 25.78 37.85
C GLN A 675 20.40 25.46 36.56
N GLN A 676 20.83 24.48 35.77
CA GLN A 676 20.12 24.12 34.54
C GLN A 676 18.77 23.47 34.86
N ALA A 677 18.72 22.60 35.87
CA ALA A 677 17.46 22.01 36.34
C ALA A 677 16.49 23.10 36.84
N ARG A 678 17.00 24.08 37.60
CA ARG A 678 16.20 25.25 38.04
C ARG A 678 15.62 26.03 36.89
N GLU A 679 16.41 26.29 35.85
CA GLU A 679 15.96 27.04 34.68
C GLU A 679 14.85 26.31 33.92
N ILE A 680 15.02 25.01 33.67
CA ILE A 680 14.02 24.17 32.99
C ILE A 680 12.73 24.11 33.82
N PHE A 681 12.85 23.84 35.13
CA PHE A 681 11.72 23.79 36.05
C PHE A 681 10.98 25.13 36.11
N SER A 682 11.71 26.24 36.23
CA SER A 682 11.13 27.58 36.31
C SER A 682 10.43 27.96 35.02
N ALA A 683 11.03 27.66 33.86
CA ALA A 683 10.42 27.91 32.55
C ALA A 683 9.11 27.12 32.39
N PHE A 684 9.10 25.84 32.79
CA PHE A 684 7.90 25.01 32.76
C PHE A 684 6.76 25.59 33.62
N VAL A 685 7.04 25.94 34.87
CA VAL A 685 6.04 26.53 35.79
C VAL A 685 5.51 27.85 35.26
N ARG A 686 6.39 28.75 34.78
CA ARG A 686 6.00 30.07 34.25
C ARG A 686 5.07 29.94 33.04
N GLN A 687 5.44 29.11 32.08
CA GLN A 687 4.69 28.99 30.82
C GLN A 687 3.37 28.26 31.00
N THR A 688 3.33 27.21 31.82
CA THR A 688 2.09 26.47 32.10
C THR A 688 1.10 27.32 32.89
N PHE A 689 1.55 28.03 33.94
CA PHE A 689 0.69 28.86 34.76
C PHE A 689 -0.09 29.91 33.95
N LEU A 690 0.61 30.75 33.18
CA LEU A 690 -0.04 31.82 32.41
C LEU A 690 -1.06 31.29 31.39
N ARG A 691 -0.74 30.18 30.72
CA ARG A 691 -1.56 29.63 29.64
C ARG A 691 -2.88 29.03 30.13
N PHE A 692 -2.88 28.36 31.28
CA PHE A 692 -4.09 27.73 31.81
C PHE A 692 -4.93 28.67 32.68
N CYS A 693 -4.38 29.80 33.12
CA CYS A 693 -5.15 30.85 33.82
C CYS A 693 -6.03 31.69 32.88
N SER A 694 -5.69 31.83 31.59
CA SER A 694 -6.47 32.63 30.63
C SER A 694 -7.72 31.92 30.09
N SER A 695 -7.81 30.61 30.27
CA SER A 695 -8.79 29.75 29.60
C SER A 695 -9.80 29.08 30.54
N HIS A 696 -9.55 29.06 31.85
CA HIS A 696 -10.35 28.27 32.81
C HIS A 696 -10.50 28.96 34.17
N SER A 697 -11.51 28.54 34.94
CA SER A 697 -11.63 28.92 36.35
C SER A 697 -10.40 28.42 37.12
N VAL A 698 -9.88 29.25 38.01
CA VAL A 698 -8.75 28.94 38.91
C VAL A 698 -8.97 27.62 39.68
N ASP A 699 -10.22 27.20 39.89
CA ASP A 699 -10.63 25.99 40.63
C ASP A 699 -10.21 24.65 40.00
N GLN A 700 -9.82 24.60 38.72
CA GLN A 700 -9.45 23.36 38.04
C GLN A 700 -8.07 23.42 37.40
N HIS A 701 -7.17 24.25 37.94
CA HIS A 701 -5.88 24.48 37.32
C HIS A 701 -4.99 23.22 37.37
N PRO A 702 -4.39 22.77 36.26
CA PRO A 702 -3.66 21.49 36.21
C PRO A 702 -2.41 21.46 37.08
N LEU A 703 -1.74 22.62 37.21
CA LEU A 703 -0.57 22.77 38.08
C LEU A 703 -0.93 22.55 39.56
N GLN A 704 -2.14 22.91 40.00
CA GLN A 704 -2.58 22.64 41.36
C GLN A 704 -2.64 21.12 41.60
N LYS A 705 -3.30 20.37 40.72
CA LYS A 705 -3.36 18.91 40.79
C LYS A 705 -1.97 18.26 40.77
N ALA A 706 -1.05 18.82 39.98
CA ALA A 706 0.33 18.32 39.90
C ALA A 706 1.11 18.55 41.21
N ILE A 707 0.94 19.72 41.84
CA ILE A 707 1.54 20.03 43.15
C ILE A 707 0.93 19.13 44.24
N GLU A 708 -0.39 18.96 44.24
CA GLU A 708 -1.10 18.10 45.18
C GLU A 708 -0.65 16.63 45.10
N ALA A 709 -0.30 16.15 43.90
CA ALA A 709 0.19 14.78 43.69
C ALA A 709 1.63 14.57 44.20
N GLU A 710 2.51 15.57 44.07
CA GLU A 710 3.95 15.42 44.37
C GLU A 710 4.37 16.00 45.74
N GLN A 711 3.52 16.78 46.41
CA GLN A 711 3.87 17.41 47.70
C GLN A 711 4.25 16.41 48.81
N GLY A 712 3.71 15.19 48.79
CA GLY A 712 4.04 14.16 49.76
C GLY A 712 5.41 13.51 49.54
N THR A 713 5.86 13.43 48.29
CA THR A 713 7.11 12.75 47.92
C THR A 713 8.27 13.74 47.73
N ARG A 714 8.00 14.95 47.23
CA ARG A 714 9.00 15.97 46.87
C ARG A 714 8.57 17.37 47.33
N PRO A 715 8.56 17.63 48.66
CA PRO A 715 8.07 18.88 49.21
C PRO A 715 8.92 20.10 48.80
N ASP A 716 10.24 19.95 48.74
CA ASP A 716 11.17 21.02 48.35
C ASP A 716 10.92 21.53 46.93
N SER A 717 10.64 20.63 45.99
CA SER A 717 10.38 20.97 44.59
C SER A 717 9.04 21.68 44.42
N CYS A 718 8.03 21.29 45.21
CA CYS A 718 6.74 21.97 45.25
C CYS A 718 6.86 23.37 45.86
N ALA A 719 7.66 23.53 46.93
CA ALA A 719 7.95 24.83 47.51
C ALA A 719 8.67 25.73 46.51
N PHE A 720 9.64 25.20 45.77
CA PHE A 720 10.32 25.93 44.71
C PHE A 720 9.36 26.35 43.58
N ALA A 721 8.40 25.51 43.19
CA ALA A 721 7.36 25.89 42.21
C ALA A 721 6.55 27.11 42.66
N ILE A 722 6.13 27.12 43.93
CA ILE A 722 5.40 28.25 44.53
C ILE A 722 6.28 29.51 44.55
N GLN A 723 7.56 29.38 44.93
CA GLN A 723 8.51 30.49 44.88
C GLN A 723 8.70 31.04 43.46
N VAL A 724 8.77 30.17 42.44
CA VAL A 724 8.85 30.60 41.03
C VAL A 724 7.61 31.41 40.64
N LEU A 725 6.41 30.98 41.02
CA LEU A 725 5.17 31.73 40.74
C LEU A 725 5.21 33.12 41.39
N CYS A 726 5.59 33.17 42.67
CA CYS A 726 5.72 34.43 43.41
C CYS A 726 6.73 35.37 42.73
N ASN A 727 7.92 34.85 42.44
CA ASN A 727 9.01 35.67 41.90
C ASN A 727 8.76 36.11 40.46
N SER A 728 8.05 35.31 39.66
CA SER A 728 7.84 35.60 38.24
C SER A 728 6.65 36.52 38.00
N PHE A 729 5.62 36.46 38.84
CA PHE A 729 4.34 37.15 38.59
C PHE A 729 3.97 38.20 39.64
N MET A 730 4.55 38.16 40.84
CA MET A 730 4.24 39.12 41.91
C MET A 730 5.35 40.17 42.16
N LEU A 731 6.65 39.82 41.99
CA LEU A 731 7.76 40.78 42.22
C LEU A 731 7.88 41.90 41.18
N HIS A 732 7.35 41.70 39.97
CA HIS A 732 7.41 42.67 38.88
C HIS A 732 6.00 43.08 38.46
N VAL A 733 5.45 44.13 39.08
CA VAL A 733 4.08 44.67 38.84
C VAL A 733 3.96 45.36 37.46
N ALA A 734 4.73 44.93 36.45
CA ALA A 734 4.66 45.49 35.09
C ALA A 734 3.34 45.14 34.38
N LEU A 735 2.71 44.01 34.73
CA LEU A 735 1.41 43.56 34.22
C LEU A 735 0.48 43.21 35.39
N PRO A 736 -0.33 44.16 35.90
CA PRO A 736 -1.18 43.98 37.09
C PRO A 736 -2.15 42.79 37.02
N GLN A 737 -2.56 42.41 35.80
CA GLN A 737 -3.45 41.28 35.55
C GLN A 737 -2.83 39.94 35.91
N ASN A 738 -1.54 39.73 35.60
CA ASN A 738 -0.83 38.49 35.92
C ASN A 738 -0.61 38.32 37.42
N ALA A 739 -0.32 39.42 38.12
CA ALA A 739 -0.19 39.43 39.58
C ALA A 739 -1.53 39.05 40.25
N THR A 740 -2.65 39.59 39.75
CA THR A 740 -3.99 39.27 40.26
C THR A 740 -4.33 37.78 40.06
N LEU A 741 -4.05 37.22 38.88
CA LEU A 741 -4.25 35.79 38.61
C LEU A 741 -3.39 34.89 39.51
N ALA A 742 -2.12 35.28 39.74
CA ALA A 742 -1.22 34.55 40.63
C ALA A 742 -1.71 34.56 42.08
N ILE A 743 -2.20 35.70 42.57
CA ILE A 743 -2.75 35.79 43.93
C ILE A 743 -4.00 34.92 44.07
N LEU A 744 -4.95 35.00 43.13
CA LEU A 744 -6.16 34.17 43.16
C LEU A 744 -5.84 32.67 43.10
N PHE A 745 -4.83 32.28 42.33
CA PHE A 745 -4.34 30.90 42.29
C PHE A 745 -3.71 30.48 43.62
N LEU A 746 -2.85 31.31 44.22
CA LEU A 746 -2.20 31.01 45.50
C LEU A 746 -3.20 30.95 46.67
N LEU A 747 -4.23 31.82 46.68
CA LEU A 747 -5.30 31.78 47.67
C LEU A 747 -6.03 30.43 47.68
N LYS A 748 -6.15 29.78 46.52
CA LYS A 748 -6.76 28.44 46.40
C LYS A 748 -5.78 27.30 46.65
N LEU A 749 -4.53 27.46 46.22
CA LEU A 749 -3.50 26.44 46.37
C LEU A 749 -3.06 26.26 47.83
N ILE A 750 -2.74 27.36 48.51
CA ILE A 750 -2.14 27.33 49.86
C ILE A 750 -2.94 26.51 50.87
N PRO A 751 -4.28 26.60 50.95
CA PRO A 751 -5.07 25.78 51.87
C PRO A 751 -4.95 24.26 51.67
N VAL A 752 -4.55 23.80 50.48
CA VAL A 752 -4.45 22.37 50.13
C VAL A 752 -3.00 21.86 50.19
N VAL A 753 -2.03 22.77 50.40
CA VAL A 753 -0.61 22.44 50.45
C VAL A 753 -0.19 21.96 51.85
N LEU A 754 0.63 20.90 51.91
CA LEU A 754 1.14 20.34 53.16
C LEU A 754 1.96 21.37 53.98
N PRO A 755 1.88 21.36 55.32
CA PRO A 755 2.62 22.30 56.17
C PRO A 755 4.14 22.31 55.96
N SER A 756 4.73 21.16 55.60
CA SER A 756 6.16 21.02 55.31
C SER A 756 6.61 21.81 54.07
N VAL A 757 5.76 21.85 53.03
CA VAL A 757 5.99 22.64 51.82
C VAL A 757 5.83 24.11 52.13
N LEU A 758 4.76 24.47 52.85
CA LEU A 758 4.49 25.85 53.24
C LEU A 758 5.65 26.44 54.04
N ALA A 759 6.18 25.73 55.03
CA ALA A 759 7.31 26.22 55.84
C ALA A 759 8.51 26.68 54.99
N SER A 760 8.74 26.07 53.82
CA SER A 760 9.87 26.39 52.94
C SER A 760 9.61 27.54 51.96
N CYS A 761 8.36 27.92 51.70
CA CYS A 761 8.01 28.99 50.76
C CYS A 761 7.16 30.13 51.33
N LEU A 762 6.68 30.02 52.58
CA LEU A 762 5.77 30.99 53.19
C LEU A 762 6.39 32.40 53.30
N ASP A 763 7.69 32.48 53.57
CA ASP A 763 8.48 33.72 53.49
C ASP A 763 8.27 34.43 52.15
N THR A 764 8.53 33.70 51.06
CA THR A 764 8.48 34.27 49.71
C THR A 764 7.06 34.68 49.36
N VAL A 765 6.06 33.86 49.72
CA VAL A 765 4.64 34.20 49.52
C VAL A 765 4.29 35.49 50.26
N PHE A 766 4.63 35.62 51.54
CA PHE A 766 4.34 36.80 52.33
C PHE A 766 5.04 38.05 51.76
N ASN A 767 6.34 37.96 51.51
CA ASN A 767 7.16 39.08 51.03
C ASN A 767 6.66 39.64 49.69
N THR A 768 6.33 38.74 48.77
CA THR A 768 5.80 39.12 47.46
C THR A 768 4.36 39.63 47.53
N SER A 769 3.54 39.10 48.44
CA SER A 769 2.18 39.62 48.69
C SER A 769 2.21 41.04 49.25
N VAL A 770 3.13 41.32 50.18
CA VAL A 770 3.36 42.67 50.71
C VAL A 770 3.81 43.63 49.61
N ASP A 771 4.71 43.21 48.72
CA ASP A 771 5.11 44.03 47.57
C ASP A 771 3.93 44.38 46.66
N VAL A 772 3.08 43.40 46.32
CA VAL A 772 1.88 43.64 45.49
C VAL A 772 0.87 44.51 46.23
N TYR A 773 0.70 44.34 47.55
CA TYR A 773 -0.17 45.18 48.35
C TYR A 773 0.30 46.65 48.39
N LEU A 774 1.60 46.89 48.48
CA LEU A 774 2.12 48.26 48.53
C LEU A 774 2.08 48.97 47.17
N LYS A 775 2.35 48.24 46.08
CA LYS A 775 2.56 48.81 44.73
C LYS A 775 1.43 48.55 43.72
N GLY A 776 0.46 47.70 44.07
CA GLY A 776 -0.59 47.23 43.15
C GLY A 776 -1.82 48.14 43.02
N SER A 777 -2.65 47.84 42.01
CA SER A 777 -4.00 48.42 41.83
C SER A 777 -4.94 48.10 43.00
N ASP A 778 -6.05 48.83 43.15
CA ASP A 778 -7.03 48.59 44.25
C ASP A 778 -7.50 47.13 44.33
N ARG A 779 -7.79 46.51 43.17
CA ARG A 779 -8.27 45.12 43.12
C ARG A 779 -7.19 44.12 43.55
N SER A 780 -5.98 44.24 43.01
CA SER A 780 -4.85 43.41 43.42
C SER A 780 -4.45 43.62 44.89
N ARG A 781 -4.74 44.81 45.46
CA ARG A 781 -4.51 45.09 46.89
C ARG A 781 -5.45 44.31 47.77
N THR A 782 -6.75 44.27 47.45
CA THR A 782 -7.73 43.48 48.22
C THR A 782 -7.37 41.99 48.20
N ASP A 783 -7.02 41.45 47.04
CA ASP A 783 -6.64 40.04 46.91
C ASP A 783 -5.31 39.76 47.64
N ALA A 784 -4.31 40.64 47.51
CA ALA A 784 -3.03 40.51 48.23
C ALA A 784 -3.22 40.59 49.75
N GLN A 785 -4.14 41.43 50.23
CA GLN A 785 -4.49 41.53 51.65
C GLN A 785 -4.99 40.19 52.19
N GLN A 786 -5.84 39.48 51.45
CA GLN A 786 -6.30 38.14 51.83
C GLN A 786 -5.15 37.15 51.91
N LEU A 787 -4.20 37.21 50.97
CA LEU A 787 -3.05 36.31 50.93
C LEU A 787 -2.07 36.60 52.09
N ILE A 788 -1.93 37.86 52.49
CA ILE A 788 -1.20 38.29 53.69
C ILE A 788 -1.86 37.74 54.95
N ILE A 789 -3.18 37.90 55.11
CA ILE A 789 -3.93 37.37 56.26
C ILE A 789 -3.77 35.85 56.34
N LEU A 790 -3.92 35.14 55.22
CA LEU A 790 -3.73 33.70 55.14
C LEU A 790 -2.32 33.30 55.60
N SER A 791 -1.29 34.01 55.12
CA SER A 791 0.10 33.76 55.50
C SER A 791 0.37 33.98 56.98
N LEU A 792 -0.24 35.02 57.57
CA LEU A 792 -0.12 35.34 59.01
C LEU A 792 -0.82 34.29 59.89
N ASN A 793 -2.02 33.85 59.50
CA ASN A 793 -2.73 32.78 60.19
C ASN A 793 -1.91 31.48 60.18
N LEU A 794 -1.30 31.15 59.03
CA LEU A 794 -0.42 30.00 58.91
C LEU A 794 0.85 30.15 59.75
N LEU A 795 1.44 31.34 59.84
CA LEU A 795 2.59 31.63 60.71
C LEU A 795 2.28 31.36 62.20
N GLN A 796 1.06 31.67 62.64
CA GLN A 796 0.63 31.36 64.01
C GLN A 796 0.60 29.84 64.25
N THR A 797 0.14 29.06 63.26
CA THR A 797 0.08 27.60 63.36
C THR A 797 1.44 26.90 63.25
N CYS A 798 2.40 27.43 62.49
CA CYS A 798 3.66 26.74 62.18
C CYS A 798 4.73 26.78 63.29
N GLN A 799 4.56 27.57 64.37
CA GLN A 799 5.51 27.73 65.50
C GLN A 799 7.01 27.95 65.14
N ASN A 800 7.35 28.29 63.89
CA ASN A 800 8.72 28.42 63.43
C ASN A 800 9.28 29.84 63.72
N LEU A 801 10.19 29.93 64.70
CA LEU A 801 10.86 31.16 65.11
C LEU A 801 11.65 31.85 63.99
N GLN A 802 12.28 31.09 63.08
CA GLN A 802 13.06 31.67 61.98
C GLN A 802 12.15 32.37 60.96
N LEU A 803 11.00 31.76 60.62
CA LEU A 803 10.00 32.39 59.75
C LEU A 803 9.46 33.69 60.36
N ARG A 804 9.19 33.72 61.67
CA ARG A 804 8.76 34.93 62.37
C ARG A 804 9.80 36.05 62.27
N SER A 805 11.07 35.72 62.46
CA SER A 805 12.16 36.70 62.31
C SER A 805 12.30 37.19 60.87
N SER A 806 12.11 36.32 59.87
CA SER A 806 12.15 36.73 58.46
C SER A 806 11.01 37.66 58.09
N PHE A 807 9.79 37.37 58.56
CA PHE A 807 8.62 38.23 58.35
C PHE A 807 8.85 39.62 58.97
N ALA A 808 9.35 39.68 60.21
CA ALA A 808 9.64 40.94 60.88
C ALA A 808 10.71 41.76 60.13
N LEU A 809 11.78 41.10 59.65
CA LEU A 809 12.81 41.74 58.82
C LEU A 809 12.25 42.27 57.51
N ALA A 810 11.45 41.49 56.80
CA ALA A 810 10.87 41.90 55.54
C ALA A 810 9.90 43.08 55.71
N VAL A 811 9.02 43.06 56.72
CA VAL A 811 8.15 44.21 56.99
C VAL A 811 8.99 45.44 57.33
N ARG A 812 10.09 45.31 58.10
CA ARG A 812 11.00 46.42 58.40
C ARG A 812 11.62 47.02 57.13
N GLU A 813 12.18 46.20 56.25
CA GLU A 813 12.78 46.63 54.97
C GLU A 813 11.75 47.27 54.03
N LYS A 814 10.55 46.69 53.93
CA LYS A 814 9.46 47.22 53.11
C LYS A 814 8.90 48.53 53.66
N THR A 815 8.79 48.66 54.98
CA THR A 815 8.43 49.91 55.66
C THR A 815 9.43 51.00 55.31
N GLN A 816 10.73 50.73 55.44
CA GLN A 816 11.78 51.70 55.15
C GLN A 816 11.80 52.14 53.67
N SER A 817 11.62 51.21 52.74
CA SER A 817 11.65 51.48 51.30
C SER A 817 10.36 52.12 50.77
N SER A 818 9.20 51.82 51.37
CA SER A 818 7.89 52.19 50.84
C SER A 818 7.21 53.35 51.57
N MET A 819 7.78 53.83 52.68
CA MET A 819 7.28 55.00 53.43
C MET A 819 7.23 56.27 52.56
N GLN A 820 8.20 56.44 51.65
CA GLN A 820 8.29 57.62 50.78
C GLN A 820 7.39 57.53 49.54
N SER A 821 7.16 56.32 49.02
CA SER A 821 6.45 56.10 47.76
C SER A 821 4.96 55.77 47.94
N HIS A 822 4.60 55.00 48.98
CA HIS A 822 3.22 54.50 49.19
C HIS A 822 2.77 54.54 50.66
N PRO A 823 2.82 55.71 51.33
CA PRO A 823 2.57 55.83 52.78
C PRO A 823 1.15 55.45 53.21
N ALA A 824 0.13 55.74 52.40
CA ALA A 824 -1.26 55.39 52.73
C ALA A 824 -1.48 53.87 52.77
N ASN A 825 -0.94 53.13 51.79
CA ASN A 825 -1.03 51.67 51.76
C ASN A 825 -0.25 51.06 52.92
N LEU A 826 0.94 51.59 53.21
CA LEU A 826 1.77 51.13 54.31
C LEU A 826 1.07 51.26 55.67
N LEU A 827 0.40 52.37 55.95
CA LEU A 827 -0.37 52.55 57.18
C LEU A 827 -1.50 51.51 57.33
N VAL A 828 -2.22 51.21 56.25
CA VAL A 828 -3.27 50.17 56.29
C VAL A 828 -2.66 48.78 56.49
N LEU A 829 -1.50 48.49 55.88
CA LEU A 829 -0.78 47.24 56.12
C LEU A 829 -0.33 47.12 57.58
N LEU A 830 0.18 48.20 58.19
CA LEU A 830 0.60 48.19 59.59
C LEU A 830 -0.59 47.97 60.54
N ASN A 831 -1.75 48.56 60.26
CA ASN A 831 -2.97 48.28 61.02
C ASN A 831 -3.39 46.81 60.88
N LEU A 832 -3.36 46.26 59.66
CA LEU A 832 -3.65 44.85 59.42
C LEU A 832 -2.69 43.93 60.21
N LEU A 833 -1.41 44.27 60.24
CA LEU A 833 -0.41 43.52 61.02
C LEU A 833 -0.63 43.67 62.52
N ALA A 834 -1.07 44.84 63.00
CA ALA A 834 -1.42 45.06 64.40
C ALA A 834 -2.56 44.15 64.85
N ASP A 835 -3.56 43.99 63.98
CA ASP A 835 -4.73 43.15 64.26
C ASP A 835 -4.39 41.65 64.17
N ALA A 836 -3.65 41.24 63.15
CA ALA A 836 -3.42 39.81 62.85
C ALA A 836 -2.17 39.21 63.52
N ALA A 837 -1.11 40.00 63.74
CA ALA A 837 0.16 39.52 64.27
C ALA A 837 0.95 40.66 64.96
N PRO A 838 0.47 41.17 66.12
CA PRO A 838 1.08 42.32 66.80
C PRO A 838 2.55 42.10 67.16
N GLU A 839 2.93 40.85 67.37
CA GLU A 839 4.31 40.42 67.65
C GLU A 839 5.31 40.84 66.56
N LEU A 840 4.89 40.90 65.29
CA LEU A 840 5.75 41.33 64.18
C LEU A 840 6.04 42.83 64.22
N LEU A 841 5.16 43.62 64.84
CA LEU A 841 5.34 45.07 64.95
C LEU A 841 6.34 45.45 66.03
N TYR A 842 6.52 44.67 67.10
CA TYR A 842 7.50 44.97 68.16
C TYR A 842 8.92 45.15 67.62
N GLY A 843 9.30 44.39 66.58
CA GLY A 843 10.60 44.52 65.91
C GLY A 843 10.77 45.78 65.06
N ILE A 844 9.68 46.50 64.76
CA ILE A 844 9.62 47.63 63.83
C ILE A 844 9.25 48.92 64.58
N THR A 845 8.66 48.83 65.76
CA THR A 845 8.36 49.98 66.65
C THR A 845 9.54 50.95 66.81
N PRO A 846 10.82 50.51 66.97
CA PRO A 846 11.94 51.44 67.02
C PRO A 846 12.13 52.24 65.73
N LEU A 847 11.94 51.60 64.56
CA LEU A 847 12.01 52.26 63.26
C LEU A 847 10.84 53.24 63.07
N LEU A 848 9.62 52.84 63.43
CA LEU A 848 8.44 53.71 63.38
C LEU A 848 8.58 54.92 64.30
N SER A 849 9.18 54.75 65.49
CA SER A 849 9.50 55.84 66.42
C SER A 849 10.55 56.81 65.83
N GLN A 850 11.60 56.30 65.18
CA GLN A 850 12.59 57.14 64.49
C GLN A 850 11.99 57.93 63.32
N ILE A 851 11.11 57.28 62.55
CA ILE A 851 10.33 57.88 61.46
C ILE A 851 9.43 58.99 62.03
N ALA A 852 8.61 58.70 63.05
CA ALA A 852 7.71 59.66 63.68
C ALA A 852 8.43 60.87 64.31
N ASN A 853 9.65 60.67 64.82
CA ASN A 853 10.49 61.72 65.40
C ASN A 853 11.27 62.55 64.37
N GLY A 854 11.09 62.31 63.05
CA GLY A 854 11.53 63.22 61.99
C GLY A 854 13.01 63.15 61.61
N VAL A 855 13.72 62.07 61.96
CA VAL A 855 15.17 61.94 61.67
C VAL A 855 15.43 61.52 60.21
N SER A 856 14.40 61.13 59.45
CA SER A 856 14.50 60.77 58.02
C SER A 856 13.48 61.51 57.15
N GLY A 857 13.85 62.68 56.63
CA GLY A 857 13.22 63.33 55.45
C GLY A 857 11.84 63.95 55.66
N SER A 858 11.76 65.28 55.50
CA SER A 858 10.56 66.10 55.66
C SER A 858 9.48 65.82 54.59
N SER A 859 8.35 65.22 54.97
CA SER A 859 7.10 65.33 54.20
C SER A 859 5.88 65.42 55.13
N THR A 860 4.86 66.16 54.72
CA THR A 860 3.60 66.39 55.46
C THR A 860 2.83 65.11 55.81
N LEU A 861 3.13 63.99 55.15
CA LEU A 861 2.58 62.66 55.44
C LEU A 861 3.08 62.07 56.78
N TYR A 862 4.25 62.48 57.27
CA TYR A 862 4.81 62.03 58.54
C TYR A 862 3.97 62.50 59.75
N GLN A 863 3.33 63.66 59.64
CA GLN A 863 2.50 64.20 60.71
C GLN A 863 1.20 63.43 60.85
N THR A 864 0.62 62.95 59.74
CA THR A 864 -0.60 62.12 59.72
C THR A 864 -0.34 60.71 60.23
N ALA A 865 0.82 60.12 59.92
CA ALA A 865 1.26 58.83 60.43
C ALA A 865 1.67 58.84 61.92
N ARG A 866 2.02 60.02 62.45
CA ARG A 866 2.35 60.21 63.88
C ARG A 866 1.11 60.39 64.76
N ALA A 867 -0.02 60.82 64.18
CA ALA A 867 -1.27 61.09 64.89
C ALA A 867 -2.22 59.88 64.97
N ARG A 868 -2.03 58.88 64.10
CA ARG A 868 -2.65 57.56 64.18
C ARG A 868 -1.67 56.59 64.80
#